data_AF-A0A0B7NX16-F1
#
_entry.id   AF-A0A0B7NX16-F1
#
_cell.length_a   1.000
_cell.length_b   1.000
_cell.length_c   1.000
_cell.angle_alpha   90.00
_cell.angle_beta   90.00
_cell.angle_gamma   90.00
#
_symmetry.space_group_name_H-M   'P 1'
#
loop_
_entity.id
_entity.type
_entity.pdbx_description
1 polymer ?
#
loop_
_entity_poly.entity_id
_entity_poly.type
_entity_poly.pdbx_seq_one_letter_code
_entity_poly.pdbx_strand_id
1 'polypeptide(L)'
;MFSMTTASTLNSLPREIIESISFYISTHDLLQVILVSKSWYRLFYNFIYRSLTIDTYEKQEVILSAFCTGNLPGHFVKALTLQGIDLNEYETSHLTKLFPEVDTLIFNWNIWSSSLQFHAYFDSDAPISFIHPPQGLPPCVGQLFCFYGSQNLRNLSIDAANQESTDLWSILASCPRLKSLKLLNLNHEHIITLGYLETIHQLCPNLVELTIKCTRSDPNPALLSQFSEDQYSLVLTPTVLQSFSLASKSGSAKWPYWLPYFSVKYPHLQHVQFKHCGLGKDGGGNQIVPDQVFMSFKHGCRQLKSVRWNKIIVRHDQQKGLFSLCDQHHNKQQVQPFLHLERIEAYENFQIPSSIQSSPLVQGNSLMSSLLTSLTIGQPPADVATVQVLEAIGHCKNLVSLKIQECFVDPEIAYDMDNILNHCKHLHTLYIKDVHLKTSSARKAILSNHPLKKLKLKRASFDEGVFDIVSKACPLLDHVELLGCFQRDRRDQVRILLPRQELTTLKIQGLRTRQYFAGCRIRFFQVNQSWYYMSQYDIRTHLVGQKLPFQKYRNMEFAHTFDRLEDRDIQELKLLVTTETLKAWDIEAVKRNLQTPSTCLDASFWDPENLYYSGFVKIEFKSVQHLLINNKLLLLK
;
A
#
# COMPACT_ATOMS: atom_id res chain seq x y z
N MET A 1 -43.32 -6.99 32.87
CA MET A 1 -42.55 -5.86 33.45
C MET A 1 -41.10 -6.29 33.65
N PHE A 2 -40.29 -6.24 32.58
CA PHE A 2 -38.82 -6.30 32.62
C PHE A 2 -38.35 -5.15 31.72
N SER A 3 -38.38 -3.93 32.25
CA SER A 3 -37.91 -2.71 31.57
C SER A 3 -36.92 -2.00 32.49
N MET A 4 -35.81 -2.69 32.70
CA MET A 4 -34.56 -2.22 33.28
C MET A 4 -33.49 -3.12 32.62
N THR A 5 -32.33 -2.70 32.12
CA THR A 5 -31.62 -1.42 32.23
C THR A 5 -30.26 -1.62 31.52
N THR A 6 -30.22 -1.71 30.19
CA THR A 6 -28.92 -1.74 29.47
C THR A 6 -28.07 -0.49 29.79
N ALA A 7 -28.73 0.65 30.02
CA ALA A 7 -28.11 1.87 30.50
C ALA A 7 -27.55 1.80 31.95
N SER A 8 -28.04 0.90 32.82
CA SER A 8 -27.48 0.77 34.19
C SER A 8 -26.19 -0.04 34.20
N THR A 9 -26.11 -1.08 33.36
CA THR A 9 -24.95 -1.99 33.32
C THR A 9 -23.68 -1.30 32.85
N LEU A 10 -23.77 -0.36 31.91
CA LEU A 10 -22.58 0.37 31.45
C LEU A 10 -22.06 1.36 32.52
N ASN A 11 -22.97 2.00 33.26
CA ASN A 11 -22.60 2.93 34.33
C ASN A 11 -21.96 2.22 35.54
N SER A 12 -22.16 0.92 35.68
CA SER A 12 -21.50 0.10 36.71
C SER A 12 -20.13 -0.43 36.30
N LEU A 13 -19.70 -0.26 35.05
CA LEU A 13 -18.40 -0.73 34.62
C LEU A 13 -17.27 0.13 35.21
N PRO A 14 -16.15 -0.48 35.63
CA PRO A 14 -14.95 0.26 35.99
C PRO A 14 -14.48 1.18 34.87
N ARG A 15 -13.88 2.32 35.24
CA ARG A 15 -13.43 3.34 34.27
C ARG A 15 -12.45 2.76 33.25
N GLU A 16 -11.61 1.83 33.66
CA GLU A 16 -10.60 1.17 32.84
C GLU A 16 -11.25 0.36 31.71
N ILE A 17 -12.42 -0.23 31.97
CA ILE A 17 -13.21 -0.94 30.96
C ILE A 17 -13.83 0.06 29.99
N ILE A 18 -14.36 1.19 30.47
CA ILE A 18 -14.88 2.26 29.60
C ILE A 18 -13.77 2.85 28.72
N GLU A 19 -12.58 3.07 29.28
CA GLU A 19 -11.40 3.53 28.54
C GLU A 19 -10.92 2.49 27.52
N SER A 20 -11.00 1.21 27.86
CA SER A 20 -10.70 0.12 26.93
C SER A 20 -11.71 0.08 25.79
N ILE A 21 -13.01 0.25 26.08
CA ILE A 21 -14.06 0.35 25.07
C ILE A 21 -13.79 1.54 24.15
N SER A 22 -13.47 2.72 24.70
CA SER A 22 -13.22 3.92 23.90
C SER A 22 -12.03 3.79 22.95
N PHE A 23 -11.05 2.93 23.26
CA PHE A 23 -9.92 2.64 22.37
C PHE A 23 -10.34 1.96 21.06
N TYR A 24 -11.45 1.23 21.06
CA TYR A 24 -11.95 0.50 19.88
C TYR A 24 -13.05 1.26 19.12
N ILE A 25 -13.42 2.47 19.56
CA ILE A 25 -14.47 3.28 18.93
C ILE A 25 -13.80 4.43 18.16
N SER A 26 -14.23 4.67 16.92
CA SER A 26 -13.72 5.80 16.14
C SER A 26 -14.17 7.13 16.76
N THR A 27 -13.45 8.24 16.51
CA THR A 27 -13.87 9.56 17.02
C THR A 27 -15.27 9.94 16.54
N HIS A 28 -15.61 9.59 15.29
CA HIS A 28 -16.96 9.83 14.75
C HIS A 28 -18.03 9.06 15.54
N ASP A 29 -17.77 7.79 15.83
CA ASP A 29 -18.73 6.97 16.58
C ASP A 29 -18.78 7.39 18.06
N LEU A 30 -17.66 7.84 18.64
CA LEU A 30 -17.65 8.44 19.99
C LEU A 30 -18.55 9.69 20.06
N LEU A 31 -18.56 10.51 19.02
CA LEU A 31 -19.49 11.65 18.93
C LEU A 31 -20.96 11.18 18.92
N GLN A 32 -21.28 10.06 18.27
CA GLN A 32 -22.62 9.48 18.34
C GLN A 32 -22.93 8.89 19.72
N VAL A 33 -21.96 8.21 20.33
CA VAL A 33 -22.05 7.60 21.66
C VAL A 33 -22.38 8.63 22.75
N ILE A 34 -21.76 9.81 22.72
CA ILE A 34 -22.06 10.85 23.73
C ILE A 34 -23.46 11.46 23.59
N LEU A 35 -24.11 11.31 22.43
CA LEU A 35 -25.46 11.80 22.20
C LEU A 35 -26.55 10.82 22.68
N VAL A 36 -26.18 9.59 23.06
CA VAL A 36 -27.12 8.55 23.50
C VAL A 36 -27.84 8.94 24.80
N SER A 37 -27.09 9.43 25.81
CA SER A 37 -27.67 9.86 27.09
C SER A 37 -26.70 10.76 27.87
N LYS A 38 -27.21 11.49 28.88
CA LYS A 38 -26.37 12.30 29.79
C LYS A 38 -25.32 11.47 30.55
N SER A 39 -25.63 10.22 30.90
CA SER A 39 -24.67 9.34 31.58
C SER A 39 -23.55 8.94 30.63
N TRP A 40 -23.88 8.57 29.38
CA TRP A 40 -22.90 8.22 28.37
C TRP A 40 -22.04 9.42 27.98
N TYR A 41 -22.63 10.61 27.90
CA TYR A 41 -21.88 11.86 27.75
C TYR A 41 -20.81 11.97 28.84
N ARG A 42 -21.18 11.84 30.13
CA ARG A 42 -20.22 11.95 31.24
C ARG A 42 -19.11 10.88 31.20
N LEU A 43 -19.43 9.68 30.73
CA LEU A 43 -18.46 8.57 30.61
C LEU A 43 -17.49 8.77 29.43
N PHE A 44 -18.01 9.17 28.27
CA PHE A 44 -17.24 9.14 27.02
C PHE A 44 -16.71 10.49 26.55
N TYR A 45 -17.25 11.61 27.02
CA TYR A 45 -16.88 12.95 26.57
C TYR A 45 -15.37 13.21 26.60
N ASN A 46 -14.71 12.82 27.70
CA ASN A 46 -13.28 13.04 27.85
C ASN A 46 -12.44 12.26 26.84
N PHE A 47 -12.91 11.10 26.36
CA PHE A 47 -12.16 10.27 25.41
C PHE A 47 -12.21 10.81 23.98
N ILE A 48 -13.08 11.78 23.67
CA ILE A 48 -13.06 12.48 22.39
C ILE A 48 -11.72 13.22 22.22
N TYR A 49 -11.15 13.72 23.31
CA TYR A 49 -9.88 14.45 23.33
C TYR A 49 -8.65 13.55 23.39
N ARG A 50 -8.81 12.22 23.41
CA ARG A 50 -7.68 11.29 23.55
C ARG A 50 -6.63 11.45 22.45
N SER A 51 -7.08 11.77 21.23
CA SER A 51 -6.23 12.05 20.08
C SER A 51 -6.53 13.45 19.55
N LEU A 52 -5.58 14.35 19.67
CA LEU A 52 -5.70 15.74 19.25
C LEU A 52 -4.85 15.97 18.00
N THR A 53 -5.42 16.61 16.98
CA THR A 53 -4.71 17.00 15.76
C THR A 53 -4.83 18.50 15.56
N ILE A 54 -3.70 19.18 15.52
CA ILE A 54 -3.55 20.59 15.24
C ILE A 54 -2.78 20.69 13.93
N ASP A 55 -3.50 20.88 12.83
CA ASP A 55 -2.97 20.86 11.46
C ASP A 55 -3.07 22.22 10.72
N THR A 56 -3.62 23.24 11.38
CA THR A 56 -3.72 24.62 10.87
C THR A 56 -3.55 25.64 11.99
N TYR A 57 -3.17 26.87 11.63
CA TYR A 57 -2.98 27.97 12.57
C TYR A 57 -4.28 28.35 13.30
N GLU A 58 -5.42 28.36 12.61
CA GLU A 58 -6.71 28.66 13.24
C GLU A 58 -7.07 27.61 14.30
N LYS A 59 -6.78 26.33 14.03
CA LYS A 59 -6.98 25.26 15.02
C LYS A 59 -6.03 25.41 16.20
N GLN A 60 -4.78 25.81 15.98
CA GLN A 60 -3.81 26.07 17.06
C GLN A 60 -4.37 27.10 18.03
N GLU A 61 -4.76 28.29 17.56
CA GLU A 61 -5.27 29.35 18.43
C GLU A 61 -6.53 28.91 19.20
N VAL A 62 -7.51 28.33 18.50
CA VAL A 62 -8.78 27.90 19.11
C VAL A 62 -8.55 26.79 20.14
N ILE A 63 -7.75 25.79 19.81
CA ILE A 63 -7.53 24.63 20.69
C ILE A 63 -6.69 25.05 21.89
N LEU A 64 -5.54 25.71 21.68
CA LEU A 64 -4.66 26.08 22.78
C LEU A 64 -5.36 27.07 23.73
N SER A 65 -6.11 28.05 23.23
CA SER A 65 -6.89 28.96 24.09
C SER A 65 -7.99 28.23 24.88
N ALA A 66 -8.70 27.27 24.28
CA ALA A 66 -9.72 26.49 24.95
C ALA A 66 -9.15 25.60 26.09
N PHE A 67 -7.96 25.02 25.90
CA PHE A 67 -7.28 24.28 26.97
C PHE A 67 -6.66 25.21 28.02
N CYS A 68 -6.07 26.35 27.63
CA CYS A 68 -5.50 27.33 28.56
C CYS A 68 -6.54 27.94 29.50
N THR A 69 -7.77 28.16 29.03
CA THR A 69 -8.88 28.67 29.85
C THR A 69 -9.42 27.63 30.85
N GLY A 70 -8.87 26.40 30.88
CA GLY A 70 -9.23 25.36 31.84
C GLY A 70 -10.54 24.64 31.56
N ASN A 71 -11.17 24.90 30.42
CA ASN A 71 -12.48 24.35 30.07
C ASN A 71 -12.40 22.91 29.53
N LEU A 72 -11.22 22.45 29.13
CA LEU A 72 -11.03 21.17 28.46
C LEU A 72 -10.08 20.23 29.23
N PRO A 73 -10.32 18.91 29.20
CA PRO A 73 -9.62 17.94 30.04
C PRO A 73 -8.28 17.48 29.43
N GLY A 74 -7.27 18.35 29.46
CA GLY A 74 -5.98 18.14 28.79
C GLY A 74 -5.20 16.87 29.17
N HIS A 75 -5.38 16.39 30.41
CA HIS A 75 -4.77 15.14 30.90
C HIS A 75 -5.32 13.86 30.24
N PHE A 76 -6.42 13.94 29.46
CA PHE A 76 -6.89 12.81 28.66
C PHE A 76 -6.21 12.72 27.29
N VAL A 77 -5.49 13.77 26.86
CA VAL A 77 -4.76 13.77 25.58
C VAL A 77 -3.58 12.81 25.69
N LYS A 78 -3.65 11.68 24.96
CA LYS A 78 -2.60 10.67 24.90
C LYS A 78 -1.82 10.74 23.57
N ALA A 79 -2.50 11.08 22.48
CA ALA A 79 -1.89 11.28 21.18
C ALA A 79 -2.02 12.75 20.73
N LEU A 80 -0.90 13.36 20.38
CA LEU A 80 -0.82 14.74 19.91
C LEU A 80 -0.16 14.79 18.53
N THR A 81 -0.88 15.32 17.54
CA THR A 81 -0.39 15.54 16.18
C THR A 81 -0.29 17.03 15.88
N LEU A 82 0.91 17.50 15.52
CA LEU A 82 1.25 18.91 15.27
C LEU A 82 1.81 19.06 13.85
N GLN A 83 1.03 19.59 12.91
CA GLN A 83 1.42 19.71 11.51
C GLN A 83 0.96 21.06 10.95
N GLY A 84 1.63 21.61 9.93
CA GLY A 84 1.13 22.83 9.26
C GLY A 84 0.92 24.04 10.19
N ILE A 85 1.61 24.06 11.32
CA ILE A 85 1.55 25.11 12.33
C ILE A 85 2.95 25.64 12.62
N ASP A 86 3.04 26.73 13.37
CA ASP A 86 4.29 27.31 13.82
C ASP A 86 4.13 27.72 15.29
N LEU A 87 4.86 27.02 16.16
CA LEU A 87 4.83 27.18 17.60
C LEU A 87 5.95 28.11 18.02
N ASN A 88 5.59 29.17 18.74
CA ASN A 88 6.56 30.00 19.43
C ASN A 88 7.09 29.31 20.70
N GLU A 89 8.09 29.92 21.34
CA GLU A 89 8.69 29.42 22.57
C GLU A 89 7.68 29.26 23.71
N TYR A 90 6.77 30.23 23.85
CA TYR A 90 5.75 30.22 24.89
C TYR A 90 4.79 29.05 24.71
N GLU A 91 4.25 28.85 23.52
CA GLU A 91 3.33 27.75 23.22
C GLU A 91 3.99 26.38 23.40
N THR A 92 5.23 26.23 22.91
CA THR A 92 6.01 25.00 23.05
C THR A 92 6.19 24.62 24.52
N SER A 93 6.55 25.59 25.37
CA SER A 93 6.70 25.34 26.82
C SER A 93 5.37 25.00 27.51
N HIS A 94 4.24 25.54 27.02
CA HIS A 94 2.92 25.30 27.59
C HIS A 94 2.32 23.94 27.19
N LEU A 95 2.73 23.35 26.07
CA LEU A 95 2.23 22.04 25.65
C LEU A 95 2.35 20.98 26.76
N THR A 96 3.49 20.95 27.46
CA THR A 96 3.73 20.00 28.57
C THR A 96 2.75 20.16 29.74
N LYS A 97 2.32 21.40 30.01
CA LYS A 97 1.35 21.72 31.06
C LYS A 97 -0.08 21.39 30.62
N LEU A 98 -0.41 21.67 29.36
CA LEU A 98 -1.73 21.42 28.81
C LEU A 98 -1.99 19.94 28.60
N PHE A 99 -0.97 19.19 28.14
CA PHE A 99 -1.11 17.79 27.74
C PHE A 99 -0.07 16.90 28.45
N PRO A 100 -0.09 16.80 29.79
CA PRO A 100 0.97 16.15 30.56
C PRO A 100 1.11 14.64 30.30
N GLU A 101 0.08 14.03 29.73
CA GLU A 101 -0.10 12.58 29.63
C GLU A 101 0.18 12.01 28.23
N VAL A 102 0.78 12.79 27.33
CA VAL A 102 1.08 12.39 25.95
C VAL A 102 2.04 11.20 25.91
N ASP A 103 1.60 10.11 25.29
CA ASP A 103 2.40 8.92 25.00
C ASP A 103 2.77 8.78 23.53
N THR A 104 2.06 9.52 22.66
CA THR A 104 2.22 9.49 21.21
C THR A 104 2.33 10.90 20.66
N LEU A 105 3.50 11.24 20.12
CA LEU A 105 3.76 12.56 19.56
C LEU A 105 4.10 12.43 18.07
N ILE A 106 3.35 13.14 17.24
CA ILE A 106 3.54 13.19 15.79
C ILE A 106 3.73 14.65 15.40
N PHE A 107 4.83 15.01 14.76
CA PHE A 107 5.01 16.39 14.31
C PHE A 107 5.87 16.53 13.06
N ASN A 108 5.74 17.69 12.42
CA ASN A 108 6.65 18.15 11.37
C ASN A 108 7.71 19.07 11.97
N TRP A 109 8.99 18.89 11.63
CA TRP A 109 10.09 19.71 12.13
C TRP A 109 9.88 21.21 11.92
N ASN A 110 9.21 21.57 10.83
CA ASN A 110 8.94 22.96 10.48
C ASN A 110 8.00 23.68 11.46
N ILE A 111 7.43 22.99 12.47
CA ILE A 111 6.61 23.66 13.49
C ILE A 111 7.40 24.63 14.38
N TRP A 112 8.74 24.65 14.31
CA TRP A 112 9.56 25.61 15.04
C TRP A 112 10.27 26.59 14.11
N SER A 113 9.80 26.73 12.86
CA SER A 113 10.47 27.52 11.83
C SER A 113 10.74 28.97 12.26
N SER A 114 9.78 29.64 12.91
CA SER A 114 10.00 31.01 13.40
C SER A 114 10.87 31.07 14.65
N SER A 115 10.81 30.04 15.51
CA SER A 115 11.64 29.94 16.71
C SER A 115 13.12 29.63 16.38
N LEU A 116 13.37 29.05 15.20
CA LEU A 116 14.70 28.68 14.71
C LEU A 116 15.37 29.76 13.85
N GLN A 117 14.72 30.92 13.62
CA GLN A 117 15.34 32.06 12.91
C GLN A 117 16.46 32.76 13.71
N PHE A 118 17.01 32.12 14.75
CA PHE A 118 18.27 32.59 15.34
C PHE A 118 19.34 32.60 14.26
N HIS A 119 19.66 33.81 13.80
CA HIS A 119 20.56 34.12 12.71
C HIS A 119 21.96 33.51 12.92
N ALA A 120 22.16 32.26 12.53
CA ALA A 120 23.45 31.86 11.98
C ALA A 120 23.54 32.51 10.61
N TYR A 121 24.08 33.73 10.54
CA TYR A 121 24.51 34.33 9.29
C TYR A 121 25.60 33.40 8.75
N PHE A 122 25.22 32.48 7.87
CA PHE A 122 26.16 31.63 7.15
C PHE A 122 26.95 32.55 6.23
N ASP A 123 28.17 32.89 6.67
CA ASP A 123 29.16 33.50 5.80
C ASP A 123 29.53 32.46 4.74
N SER A 124 28.99 32.61 3.52
CA SER A 124 29.10 31.61 2.45
C SER A 124 30.54 31.34 2.01
N ASP A 125 31.49 32.16 2.48
CA ASP A 125 32.89 32.11 2.12
C ASP A 125 33.75 31.37 3.18
N ALA A 126 33.16 30.87 4.28
CA ALA A 126 33.89 30.10 5.27
C ALA A 126 34.21 28.67 4.79
N PRO A 127 35.46 28.18 4.90
CA PRO A 127 35.85 26.86 4.45
C PRO A 127 35.14 25.73 5.22
N ILE A 128 34.71 24.70 4.50
CA ILE A 128 33.93 23.50 4.94
C ILE A 128 34.57 22.75 6.14
N SER A 129 35.83 23.06 6.50
CA SER A 129 36.52 22.45 7.64
C SER A 129 36.09 22.95 9.02
N PHE A 130 35.23 23.97 9.13
CA PHE A 130 34.64 24.38 10.41
C PHE A 130 33.21 23.86 10.54
N ILE A 131 33.09 22.57 10.89
CA ILE A 131 31.82 22.02 11.38
C ILE A 131 31.60 22.68 12.75
N HIS A 132 30.73 23.70 12.79
CA HIS A 132 30.32 24.31 14.06
C HIS A 132 29.80 23.22 15.01
N PRO A 133 30.10 23.33 16.33
CA PRO A 133 29.53 22.41 17.30
C PRO A 133 28.00 22.44 17.18
N PRO A 134 27.32 21.29 17.34
CA PRO A 134 25.87 21.22 17.23
C PRO A 134 25.26 22.28 18.16
N GLN A 135 24.50 23.24 17.60
CA GLN A 135 23.97 24.37 18.36
C GLN A 135 22.95 23.97 19.44
N GLY A 136 22.65 22.68 19.57
CA GLY A 136 21.71 22.15 20.53
C GLY A 136 20.27 22.49 20.15
N LEU A 137 19.32 21.73 20.70
CA LEU A 137 17.92 22.07 20.56
C LEU A 137 17.66 23.43 21.23
N PRO A 138 16.75 24.26 20.66
CA PRO A 138 16.22 25.40 21.39
C PRO A 138 15.75 24.96 22.79
N PRO A 139 16.03 25.73 23.87
CA PRO A 139 15.76 25.31 25.24
C PRO A 139 14.32 24.82 25.47
N CYS A 140 13.33 25.47 24.86
CA CYS A 140 11.92 25.09 24.98
C CYS A 140 11.60 23.73 24.33
N VAL A 141 12.21 23.43 23.18
CA VAL A 141 12.07 22.14 22.50
C VAL A 141 12.78 21.05 23.30
N GLY A 142 13.98 21.34 23.81
CA GLY A 142 14.69 20.44 24.71
C GLY A 142 13.86 20.10 25.95
N GLN A 143 13.26 21.10 26.60
CA GLN A 143 12.38 20.91 27.75
C GLN A 143 11.15 20.07 27.42
N LEU A 144 10.51 20.30 26.27
CA LEU A 144 9.36 19.52 25.80
C LEU A 144 9.70 18.02 25.74
N PHE A 145 10.81 17.66 25.11
CA PHE A 145 11.23 16.26 24.98
C PHE A 145 11.77 15.67 26.27
N CYS A 146 12.49 16.45 27.09
CA CYS A 146 12.87 16.01 28.43
C CYS A 146 11.64 15.67 29.27
N PHE A 147 10.58 16.49 29.19
CA PHE A 147 9.34 16.24 29.90
C PHE A 147 8.63 14.99 29.37
N TYR A 148 8.26 14.94 28.09
CA TYR A 148 7.51 13.79 27.57
C TYR A 148 8.32 12.49 27.56
N GLY A 149 9.61 12.58 27.19
CA GLY A 149 10.50 11.44 27.06
C GLY A 149 10.89 10.81 28.39
N SER A 150 11.00 11.59 29.47
CA SER A 150 11.20 11.04 30.83
C SER A 150 9.94 10.41 31.42
N GLN A 151 8.76 10.89 31.01
CA GLN A 151 7.46 10.46 31.53
C GLN A 151 6.93 9.26 30.74
N ASN A 152 6.13 9.53 29.71
CA ASN A 152 5.18 8.58 29.11
C ASN A 152 5.37 8.35 27.62
N LEU A 153 6.26 9.10 26.94
CA LEU A 153 6.38 9.02 25.49
C LEU A 153 6.88 7.65 25.04
N ARG A 154 6.03 6.94 24.29
CA ARG A 154 6.29 5.60 23.75
C ARG A 154 6.35 5.59 22.23
N ASN A 155 5.62 6.51 21.58
CA ASN A 155 5.53 6.57 20.13
C ASN A 155 5.92 7.97 19.66
N LEU A 156 6.92 8.04 18.79
CA LEU A 156 7.41 9.30 18.24
C LEU A 156 7.44 9.23 16.71
N SER A 157 6.83 10.20 16.05
CA SER A 157 6.89 10.35 14.60
C SER A 157 7.32 11.76 14.23
N ILE A 158 8.47 11.88 13.59
CA ILE A 158 9.08 13.15 13.19
C ILE A 158 9.13 13.19 11.67
N ASP A 159 8.47 14.18 11.07
CA ASP A 159 8.69 14.55 9.68
C ASP A 159 9.80 15.61 9.61
N ALA A 160 11.01 15.15 9.33
CA ALA A 160 12.25 15.94 9.31
C ALA A 160 12.50 16.61 7.95
N ALA A 161 11.43 16.91 7.20
CA ALA A 161 11.56 17.69 5.98
C ALA A 161 12.16 19.07 6.30
N ASN A 162 13.29 19.40 5.68
CA ASN A 162 14.07 20.64 5.84
C ASN A 162 14.88 20.77 7.15
N GLN A 163 15.04 19.70 7.93
CA GLN A 163 15.88 19.73 9.14
C GLN A 163 17.37 19.62 8.79
N GLU A 164 18.24 20.36 9.49
CA GLU A 164 19.70 20.16 9.50
C GLU A 164 20.10 19.09 10.54
N SER A 165 21.14 18.31 10.24
CA SER A 165 21.33 16.98 10.83
C SER A 165 21.56 16.84 12.35
N THR A 166 21.89 17.91 13.08
CA THR A 166 22.40 17.82 14.47
C THR A 166 21.34 17.66 15.56
N ASP A 167 20.10 18.05 15.30
CA ASP A 167 19.10 18.20 16.37
C ASP A 167 18.35 16.91 16.72
N LEU A 168 18.31 15.95 15.80
CA LEU A 168 17.56 14.70 15.97
C LEU A 168 18.09 13.86 17.14
N TRP A 169 19.41 13.80 17.32
CA TRP A 169 20.02 12.96 18.34
C TRP A 169 19.70 13.42 19.76
N SER A 170 19.66 14.74 19.98
CA SER A 170 19.26 15.33 21.26
C SER A 170 17.84 14.94 21.65
N ILE A 171 16.92 14.87 20.68
CA ILE A 171 15.53 14.44 20.93
C ILE A 171 15.49 12.98 21.33
N LEU A 172 16.19 12.12 20.59
CA LEU A 172 16.21 10.68 20.88
C LEU A 172 16.87 10.38 22.23
N ALA A 173 17.91 11.13 22.60
CA ALA A 173 18.57 11.02 23.90
C ALA A 173 17.61 11.33 25.06
N SER A 174 16.68 12.27 24.88
CA SER A 174 15.65 12.58 25.88
C SER A 174 14.53 11.55 25.95
N CYS A 175 14.45 10.60 25.01
CA CYS A 175 13.34 9.65 24.88
C CYS A 175 13.75 8.17 24.96
N PRO A 176 14.45 7.70 26.02
CA PRO A 176 15.00 6.34 26.09
C PRO A 176 13.94 5.21 26.22
N ARG A 177 12.69 5.57 26.50
CA ARG A 177 11.55 4.64 26.68
C ARG A 177 10.73 4.40 25.41
N LEU A 178 11.15 4.96 24.28
CA LEU A 178 10.44 4.79 23.01
C LEU A 178 10.33 3.32 22.61
N LYS A 179 9.11 2.95 22.21
CA LYS A 179 8.75 1.64 21.64
C LYS A 179 8.57 1.72 20.13
N SER A 180 8.06 2.83 19.61
CA SER A 180 7.88 3.07 18.18
C SER A 180 8.52 4.40 17.77
N LEU A 181 9.36 4.37 16.76
CA LEU A 181 9.99 5.55 16.16
C LEU A 181 9.75 5.58 14.65
N LYS A 182 9.25 6.71 14.16
CA LYS A 182 9.08 6.99 12.73
C LYS A 182 9.83 8.26 12.35
N LEU A 183 10.88 8.11 11.57
CA LEU A 183 11.65 9.23 11.01
C LEU A 183 11.26 9.38 9.54
N LEU A 184 10.58 10.47 9.19
CA LEU A 184 10.00 10.68 7.87
C LEU A 184 10.72 11.80 7.13
N ASN A 185 10.85 11.63 5.81
CA ASN A 185 11.42 12.61 4.88
C ASN A 185 12.80 13.18 5.28
N LEU A 186 13.66 12.35 5.89
CA LEU A 186 15.04 12.74 6.16
C LEU A 186 15.72 13.20 4.86
N ASN A 187 16.39 14.36 4.94
CA ASN A 187 17.02 15.05 3.82
C ASN A 187 18.24 14.26 3.29
N HIS A 188 19.07 14.91 2.45
CA HIS A 188 20.23 14.26 1.82
C HIS A 188 21.47 14.21 2.73
N GLU A 189 21.49 14.96 3.84
CA GLU A 189 22.57 14.96 4.83
C GLU A 189 22.52 13.70 5.69
N HIS A 190 21.33 13.17 5.95
CA HIS A 190 21.13 11.92 6.67
C HIS A 190 21.25 10.71 5.75
N ILE A 191 22.48 10.23 5.55
CA ILE A 191 22.72 8.92 4.96
C ILE A 191 22.47 7.85 6.04
N ILE A 192 21.46 7.02 5.82
CA ILE A 192 21.15 5.94 6.76
C ILE A 192 22.16 4.82 6.58
N THR A 193 23.08 4.68 7.53
CA THR A 193 24.12 3.65 7.61
C THR A 193 23.86 2.68 8.77
N LEU A 194 24.67 1.62 8.91
CA LEU A 194 24.61 0.77 10.09
C LEU A 194 24.93 1.54 11.38
N GLY A 195 25.94 2.41 11.35
CA GLY A 195 26.27 3.29 12.47
C GLY A 195 25.11 4.21 12.86
N TYR A 196 24.35 4.70 11.88
CA TYR A 196 23.14 5.49 12.14
C TYR A 196 22.10 4.69 12.94
N LEU A 197 21.90 3.42 12.61
CA LEU A 197 20.99 2.53 13.36
C LEU A 197 21.52 2.23 14.76
N GLU A 198 22.83 2.02 14.93
CA GLU A 198 23.44 1.81 16.24
C GLU A 198 23.25 3.01 17.15
N THR A 199 23.43 4.24 16.64
CA THR A 199 23.15 5.45 17.42
C THR A 199 21.69 5.52 17.86
N ILE A 200 20.74 5.18 16.99
CA ILE A 200 19.32 5.11 17.39
C ILE A 200 19.12 4.11 18.53
N HIS A 201 19.67 2.90 18.42
CA HIS A 201 19.49 1.86 19.45
C HIS A 201 20.22 2.18 20.75
N GLN A 202 21.35 2.88 20.70
CA GLN A 202 22.04 3.36 21.89
C GLN A 202 21.18 4.37 22.66
N LEU A 203 20.51 5.27 21.94
CA LEU A 203 19.65 6.30 22.55
C LEU A 203 18.27 5.74 22.94
N CYS A 204 17.75 4.76 22.19
CA CYS A 204 16.42 4.17 22.33
C CYS A 204 16.50 2.63 22.40
N PRO A 205 17.03 2.05 23.49
CA PRO A 205 17.31 0.61 23.57
C PRO A 205 16.06 -0.29 23.59
N ASN A 206 14.89 0.27 23.93
CA ASN A 206 13.62 -0.46 24.06
C ASN A 206 12.77 -0.46 22.79
N LEU A 207 13.36 -0.07 21.66
CA LEU A 207 12.63 0.14 20.42
C LEU A 207 12.13 -1.18 19.83
N VAL A 208 10.81 -1.28 19.64
CA VAL A 208 10.11 -2.44 19.06
C VAL A 208 9.81 -2.22 17.59
N GLU A 209 9.49 -0.98 17.20
CA GLU A 209 9.18 -0.59 15.83
C GLU A 209 10.03 0.58 15.36
N LEU A 210 10.67 0.44 14.20
CA LEU A 210 11.48 1.48 13.57
C LEU A 210 11.07 1.64 12.11
N THR A 211 10.57 2.83 11.76
CA THR A 211 10.31 3.24 10.38
C THR A 211 11.19 4.42 10.01
N ILE A 212 11.95 4.29 8.94
CA ILE A 212 12.78 5.36 8.41
C ILE A 212 12.40 5.61 6.96
N LYS A 213 12.10 6.85 6.61
CA LYS A 213 11.93 7.32 5.24
C LYS A 213 12.97 8.42 4.98
N CYS A 214 13.92 8.14 4.12
CA CYS A 214 15.07 8.99 3.87
C CYS A 214 15.31 9.23 2.38
N THR A 215 16.21 10.16 2.08
CA THR A 215 16.68 10.36 0.71
C THR A 215 17.65 9.26 0.31
N ARG A 216 18.65 8.93 1.15
CA ARG A 216 19.69 7.95 0.83
C ARG A 216 19.87 6.94 1.96
N SER A 217 20.05 5.67 1.60
CA SER A 217 20.43 4.60 2.53
C SER A 217 21.65 3.86 2.01
N ASP A 218 22.66 3.67 2.83
CA ASP A 218 23.88 2.96 2.46
C ASP A 218 24.43 2.22 3.68
N PRO A 219 24.30 0.88 3.78
CA PRO A 219 24.78 0.14 4.93
C PRO A 219 26.33 0.20 5.08
N ASN A 220 27.03 0.75 4.09
CA ASN A 220 28.49 0.75 3.99
C ASN A 220 29.07 -0.68 4.01
N PRO A 221 29.22 -1.33 2.84
CA PRO A 221 29.66 -2.72 2.76
C PRO A 221 31.07 -2.95 3.32
N ALA A 222 31.91 -1.91 3.47
CA ALA A 222 33.23 -2.06 4.10
C ALA A 222 33.12 -2.57 5.55
N LEU A 223 32.06 -2.17 6.27
CA LEU A 223 31.78 -2.65 7.62
C LEU A 223 31.33 -4.12 7.66
N LEU A 224 30.93 -4.71 6.52
CA LEU A 224 30.51 -6.11 6.49
C LEU A 224 31.66 -7.09 6.69
N SER A 225 32.87 -6.72 6.30
CA SER A 225 34.06 -7.53 6.55
C SER A 225 34.28 -7.79 8.05
N GLN A 226 33.83 -6.87 8.91
CA GLN A 226 33.92 -6.96 10.37
C GLN A 226 32.89 -7.91 11.00
N PHE A 227 31.92 -8.42 10.22
CA PHE A 227 30.99 -9.46 10.67
C PHE A 227 31.42 -10.87 10.24
N SER A 228 32.59 -11.02 9.63
CA SER A 228 33.16 -12.35 9.37
C SER A 228 33.72 -12.95 10.66
N GLU A 229 33.49 -14.25 10.88
CA GLU A 229 33.77 -14.95 12.15
C GLU A 229 35.25 -14.89 12.60
N ASP A 230 36.18 -14.57 11.69
CA ASP A 230 37.61 -14.72 11.93
C ASP A 230 38.35 -13.43 12.35
N GLN A 231 37.72 -12.25 12.35
CA GLN A 231 38.41 -10.98 12.63
C GLN A 231 37.59 -10.03 13.52
N TYR A 232 38.04 -9.86 14.76
CA TYR A 232 37.64 -8.82 15.73
C TYR A 232 36.13 -8.52 15.80
N SER A 233 35.43 -9.30 16.63
CA SER A 233 33.99 -9.23 16.86
C SER A 233 33.53 -7.83 17.26
N LEU A 234 32.87 -7.12 16.35
CA LEU A 234 31.94 -6.06 16.76
C LEU A 234 30.85 -6.72 17.63
N VAL A 235 30.93 -6.52 18.94
CA VAL A 235 29.95 -7.02 19.89
C VAL A 235 28.69 -6.17 19.73
N LEU A 236 27.81 -6.58 18.82
CA LEU A 236 26.51 -5.97 18.66
C LEU A 236 25.60 -6.46 19.79
N THR A 237 25.16 -5.56 20.66
CA THR A 237 24.15 -5.87 21.67
C THR A 237 22.81 -6.14 20.98
N PRO A 238 22.22 -7.35 21.11
CA PRO A 238 20.91 -7.65 20.53
C PRO A 238 19.83 -6.70 21.04
N THR A 239 18.83 -6.42 20.22
CA THR A 239 17.71 -5.54 20.58
C THR A 239 16.36 -6.23 20.48
N VAL A 240 15.35 -5.61 21.09
CA VAL A 240 13.96 -6.09 21.11
C VAL A 240 13.16 -5.69 19.85
N LEU A 241 13.85 -5.24 18.79
CA LEU A 241 13.19 -4.75 17.58
C LEU A 241 12.43 -5.90 16.88
N GLN A 242 11.13 -5.69 16.68
CA GLN A 242 10.23 -6.65 16.02
C GLN A 242 9.84 -6.20 14.61
N SER A 243 9.82 -4.89 14.34
CA SER A 243 9.42 -4.34 13.04
C SER A 243 10.40 -3.30 12.55
N PHE A 244 10.94 -3.51 11.35
CA PHE A 244 11.82 -2.57 10.66
C PHE A 244 11.28 -2.22 9.28
N SER A 245 11.17 -0.92 8.97
CA SER A 245 10.78 -0.44 7.65
C SER A 245 11.68 0.68 7.17
N LEU A 246 12.41 0.46 6.07
CA LEU A 246 13.25 1.46 5.43
C LEU A 246 12.68 1.84 4.05
N ALA A 247 12.43 3.13 3.85
CA ALA A 247 11.96 3.70 2.60
C ALA A 247 12.94 4.77 2.10
N SER A 248 13.78 4.45 1.11
CA SER A 248 14.79 5.38 0.60
C SER A 248 14.50 5.82 -0.84
N LYS A 249 14.92 7.04 -1.23
CA LYS A 249 14.89 7.46 -2.64
C LYS A 249 16.08 6.92 -3.43
N SER A 250 17.17 6.56 -2.76
CA SER A 250 18.36 5.95 -3.34
C SER A 250 19.03 4.95 -2.38
N GLY A 251 19.76 3.99 -2.97
CA GLY A 251 20.47 2.94 -2.25
C GLY A 251 19.60 1.74 -1.88
N SER A 252 18.36 1.68 -2.39
CA SER A 252 17.44 0.57 -2.15
C SER A 252 17.96 -0.77 -2.70
N ALA A 253 18.77 -0.74 -3.76
CA ALA A 253 19.46 -1.92 -4.32
C ALA A 253 20.47 -2.57 -3.36
N LYS A 254 20.92 -1.84 -2.32
CA LYS A 254 21.86 -2.35 -1.31
C LYS A 254 21.15 -3.04 -0.14
N TRP A 255 19.84 -3.32 -0.24
CA TRP A 255 19.07 -3.97 0.82
C TRP A 255 19.65 -5.32 1.33
N PRO A 256 20.28 -6.20 0.52
CA PRO A 256 20.80 -7.47 1.02
C PRO A 256 21.94 -7.28 2.02
N TYR A 257 22.69 -6.19 1.88
CA TYR A 257 23.80 -5.85 2.78
C TYR A 257 23.35 -5.44 4.19
N TRP A 258 22.04 -5.24 4.42
CA TRP A 258 21.51 -5.02 5.77
C TRP A 258 21.25 -6.33 6.51
N LEU A 259 21.12 -7.45 5.79
CA LEU A 259 20.69 -8.72 6.35
C LEU A 259 21.68 -9.34 7.36
N PRO A 260 23.02 -9.30 7.15
CA PRO A 260 23.95 -9.85 8.14
C PRO A 260 23.86 -9.09 9.47
N TYR A 261 23.76 -7.77 9.40
CA TYR A 261 23.55 -6.94 10.58
C TYR A 261 22.25 -7.27 11.31
N PHE A 262 21.13 -7.43 10.58
CA PHE A 262 19.84 -7.82 11.20
C PHE A 262 19.90 -9.20 11.86
N SER A 263 20.65 -10.13 11.27
CA SER A 263 20.80 -11.48 11.80
C SER A 263 21.40 -11.52 13.19
N VAL A 264 22.35 -10.62 13.47
CA VAL A 264 23.01 -10.53 14.77
C VAL A 264 22.24 -9.60 15.71
N LYS A 265 21.83 -8.42 15.21
CA LYS A 265 21.24 -7.36 16.03
C LYS A 265 19.79 -7.62 16.42
N TYR A 266 18.99 -8.24 15.54
CA TYR A 266 17.53 -8.32 15.69
C TYR A 266 17.00 -9.78 15.71
N PRO A 267 17.30 -10.57 16.76
CA PRO A 267 16.84 -11.95 16.84
C PRO A 267 15.31 -12.10 16.94
N HIS A 268 14.62 -11.06 17.39
CA HIS A 268 13.16 -11.00 17.53
C HIS A 268 12.44 -10.35 16.34
N LEU A 269 13.15 -10.09 15.24
CA LEU A 269 12.58 -9.43 14.07
C LEU A 269 11.46 -10.28 13.46
N GLN A 270 10.24 -9.73 13.42
CA GLN A 270 9.05 -10.35 12.83
C GLN A 270 8.71 -9.75 11.47
N HIS A 271 8.99 -8.46 11.27
CA HIS A 271 8.62 -7.74 10.06
C HIS A 271 9.79 -6.95 9.53
N VAL A 272 10.13 -7.15 8.26
CA VAL A 272 11.12 -6.34 7.57
C VAL A 272 10.55 -5.83 6.25
N GLN A 273 10.66 -4.51 6.05
CA GLN A 273 10.20 -3.85 4.84
C GLN A 273 11.28 -2.94 4.27
N PHE A 274 11.53 -3.09 2.98
CA PHE A 274 12.33 -2.16 2.21
C PHE A 274 11.46 -1.55 1.10
N LYS A 275 11.58 -0.24 0.88
CA LYS A 275 10.81 0.47 -0.15
C LYS A 275 11.68 1.47 -0.89
N HIS A 276 11.66 1.41 -2.21
CA HIS A 276 12.22 2.45 -3.05
C HIS A 276 11.17 3.55 -3.30
N CYS A 277 11.53 4.79 -3.03
CA CYS A 277 10.69 5.97 -3.26
C CYS A 277 11.19 6.85 -4.41
N GLY A 278 12.33 6.50 -5.03
CA GLY A 278 12.92 7.25 -6.15
C GLY A 278 12.11 7.11 -7.46
N LEU A 279 12.39 8.02 -8.40
CA LEU A 279 11.80 8.00 -9.75
C LEU A 279 12.56 7.08 -10.71
N GLY A 280 13.85 6.85 -10.47
CA GLY A 280 14.69 5.97 -11.28
C GLY A 280 14.78 4.58 -10.68
N LYS A 281 15.20 3.60 -11.48
CA LYS A 281 15.72 2.34 -10.96
C LYS A 281 17.11 2.68 -10.39
N ASP A 282 17.32 2.51 -9.09
CA ASP A 282 18.70 2.49 -8.59
C ASP A 282 19.39 1.34 -9.34
N GLY A 283 20.29 1.66 -10.26
CA GLY A 283 21.06 0.66 -10.99
C GLY A 283 21.88 -0.09 -9.95
N GLY A 284 21.34 -1.21 -9.45
CA GLY A 284 22.02 -2.01 -8.46
C GLY A 284 23.39 -2.37 -9.03
N GLY A 285 24.45 -2.07 -8.27
CA GLY A 285 25.79 -2.44 -8.70
C GLY A 285 25.82 -3.92 -9.08
N ASN A 286 26.58 -4.27 -10.11
CA ASN A 286 26.67 -5.64 -10.66
C ASN A 286 27.25 -6.68 -9.67
N GLN A 287 27.48 -6.31 -8.41
CA GLN A 287 28.00 -7.19 -7.37
C GLN A 287 27.03 -8.34 -7.09
N ILE A 288 27.56 -9.55 -7.12
CA ILE A 288 26.86 -10.77 -6.72
C ILE A 288 26.79 -10.78 -5.20
N VAL A 289 25.62 -11.03 -4.63
CA VAL A 289 25.47 -11.16 -3.18
C VAL A 289 25.80 -12.61 -2.78
N PRO A 290 26.76 -12.85 -1.86
CA PRO A 290 27.09 -14.20 -1.42
C PRO A 290 25.90 -14.88 -0.70
N ASP A 291 25.69 -16.17 -0.94
CA ASP A 291 24.61 -16.96 -0.31
C ASP A 291 24.70 -16.94 1.24
N GLN A 292 25.91 -16.80 1.80
CA GLN A 292 26.13 -16.70 3.25
C GLN A 292 25.33 -15.56 3.89
N VAL A 293 25.14 -14.44 3.18
CA VAL A 293 24.38 -13.29 3.68
C VAL A 293 22.94 -13.67 4.04
N PHE A 294 22.32 -14.46 3.18
CA PHE A 294 20.96 -14.95 3.39
C PHE A 294 20.93 -16.03 4.48
N MET A 295 21.91 -16.92 4.48
CA MET A 295 22.01 -17.97 5.51
C MET A 295 22.19 -17.39 6.92
N SER A 296 23.02 -16.36 7.11
CA SER A 296 23.14 -15.69 8.42
C SER A 296 21.80 -15.12 8.85
N PHE A 297 21.11 -14.40 7.96
CA PHE A 297 19.78 -13.84 8.23
C PHE A 297 18.73 -14.91 8.58
N LYS A 298 18.77 -16.06 7.89
CA LYS A 298 17.96 -17.26 8.19
C LYS A 298 18.11 -17.71 9.63
N HIS A 299 19.36 -17.80 10.09
CA HIS A 299 19.68 -18.35 11.40
C HIS A 299 19.44 -17.36 12.53
N GLY A 300 19.69 -16.08 12.29
CA GLY A 300 19.54 -15.00 13.26
C GLY A 300 18.10 -14.58 13.52
N CYS A 301 17.28 -14.41 12.48
CA CYS A 301 15.94 -13.82 12.60
C CYS A 301 14.81 -14.87 12.63
N ARG A 302 14.88 -15.88 13.50
CA ARG A 302 13.97 -17.05 13.47
C ARG A 302 12.47 -16.73 13.62
N GLN A 303 12.14 -15.57 14.19
CA GLN A 303 10.76 -15.11 14.40
C GLN A 303 10.18 -14.35 13.21
N LEU A 304 10.88 -14.28 12.07
CA LEU A 304 10.44 -13.53 10.90
C LEU A 304 9.12 -14.07 10.35
N LYS A 305 8.11 -13.20 10.33
CA LYS A 305 6.75 -13.46 9.81
C LYS A 305 6.48 -12.82 8.47
N SER A 306 7.06 -11.65 8.20
CA SER A 306 6.80 -10.94 6.95
C SER A 306 8.04 -10.26 6.40
N VAL A 307 8.23 -10.43 5.10
CA VAL A 307 9.23 -9.71 4.32
C VAL A 307 8.55 -8.97 3.17
N ARG A 308 8.84 -7.67 3.04
CA ARG A 308 8.23 -6.81 2.01
C ARG A 308 9.28 -5.97 1.29
N TRP A 309 9.39 -6.12 -0.02
CA TRP A 309 10.18 -5.25 -0.89
C TRP A 309 9.26 -4.48 -1.80
N ASN A 310 9.27 -3.16 -1.76
CA ASN A 310 8.34 -2.33 -2.51
C ASN A 310 9.08 -1.44 -3.51
N LYS A 311 8.87 -1.65 -4.81
CA LYS A 311 9.57 -0.96 -5.90
C LYS A 311 11.08 -1.22 -5.92
N ILE A 312 11.52 -2.34 -5.37
CA ILE A 312 12.93 -2.72 -5.33
C ILE A 312 13.16 -3.79 -6.38
N ILE A 313 14.20 -3.60 -7.20
CA ILE A 313 14.64 -4.62 -8.14
C ILE A 313 15.41 -5.67 -7.35
N VAL A 314 14.78 -6.82 -7.14
CA VAL A 314 15.44 -7.98 -6.55
C VAL A 314 16.12 -8.72 -7.69
N ARG A 315 17.45 -8.83 -7.68
CA ARG A 315 18.19 -9.55 -8.73
C ARG A 315 18.02 -11.07 -8.59
N HIS A 316 18.29 -11.82 -9.66
CA HIS A 316 18.12 -13.28 -9.67
C HIS A 316 18.91 -14.00 -8.56
N ASP A 317 20.17 -13.61 -8.31
CA ASP A 317 21.00 -14.13 -7.21
C ASP A 317 20.38 -13.84 -5.84
N GLN A 318 19.85 -12.63 -5.66
CA GLN A 318 19.18 -12.23 -4.42
C GLN A 318 17.84 -12.96 -4.22
N GLN A 319 17.06 -13.16 -5.28
CA GLN A 319 15.85 -13.96 -5.26
C GLN A 319 16.18 -15.40 -4.88
N LYS A 320 17.19 -16.00 -5.54
CA LYS A 320 17.67 -17.34 -5.21
C LYS A 320 18.07 -17.42 -3.74
N GLY A 321 18.83 -16.47 -3.23
CA GLY A 321 19.20 -16.39 -1.81
C GLY A 321 18.00 -16.29 -0.87
N LEU A 322 16.94 -15.57 -1.26
CA LEU A 322 15.71 -15.49 -0.47
C LEU A 322 14.90 -16.78 -0.51
N PHE A 323 14.82 -17.46 -1.65
CA PHE A 323 14.12 -18.73 -1.75
C PHE A 323 14.94 -19.87 -1.12
N SER A 324 16.27 -19.79 -1.13
CA SER A 324 17.13 -20.74 -0.42
C SER A 324 17.03 -20.61 1.10
N LEU A 325 16.50 -19.49 1.60
CA LEU A 325 16.03 -19.42 3.00
C LEU A 325 15.02 -20.51 3.33
N CYS A 326 14.30 -21.03 2.34
CA CYS A 326 13.32 -22.07 2.52
C CYS A 326 13.92 -23.48 2.40
N ASP A 327 15.14 -23.62 1.87
CA ASP A 327 15.74 -24.93 1.54
C ASP A 327 16.14 -25.68 2.81
N GLN A 328 15.58 -26.89 2.98
CA GLN A 328 15.88 -27.83 4.08
C GLN A 328 16.77 -29.00 3.63
N HIS A 329 17.09 -29.10 2.33
CA HIS A 329 17.44 -30.38 1.71
C HIS A 329 18.88 -30.87 1.88
N HIS A 330 19.78 -30.16 2.57
CA HIS A 330 21.19 -30.52 2.56
C HIS A 330 21.82 -30.98 3.88
N ASN A 331 21.10 -31.00 5.00
CA ASN A 331 21.64 -31.65 6.20
C ASN A 331 20.54 -32.23 7.10
N LYS A 332 20.52 -33.57 7.24
CA LYS A 332 19.59 -34.36 8.07
C LYS A 332 19.62 -34.01 9.58
N GLN A 333 20.43 -33.05 10.00
CA GLN A 333 20.64 -32.70 11.41
C GLN A 333 20.48 -31.21 11.74
N GLN A 334 20.09 -30.33 10.81
CA GLN A 334 20.07 -28.89 11.07
C GLN A 334 18.67 -28.29 11.26
N VAL A 335 18.54 -27.60 12.39
CA VAL A 335 17.48 -26.71 12.88
C VAL A 335 16.56 -26.18 11.78
N GLN A 336 15.24 -26.41 11.94
CA GLN A 336 14.22 -25.90 11.02
C GLN A 336 14.30 -24.37 10.92
N PRO A 337 14.52 -23.82 9.71
CA PRO A 337 14.56 -22.39 9.50
C PRO A 337 13.15 -21.78 9.41
N PHE A 338 12.98 -20.57 9.96
CA PHE A 338 11.75 -19.75 9.92
C PHE A 338 10.43 -20.51 10.14
N LEU A 339 10.15 -20.87 11.40
CA LEU A 339 8.91 -21.56 11.79
C LEU A 339 7.63 -20.70 11.63
N HIS A 340 7.77 -19.41 11.32
CA HIS A 340 6.67 -18.44 11.37
C HIS A 340 6.54 -17.58 10.11
N LEU A 341 7.25 -17.87 9.02
CA LEU A 341 7.24 -17.01 7.83
C LEU A 341 5.92 -17.16 7.06
N GLU A 342 5.01 -16.20 7.27
CA GLU A 342 3.65 -16.21 6.73
C GLU A 342 3.51 -15.40 5.44
N ARG A 343 4.36 -14.39 5.21
CA ARG A 343 4.13 -13.38 4.16
C ARG A 343 5.39 -12.94 3.45
N ILE A 344 5.43 -13.15 2.13
CA ILE A 344 6.51 -12.70 1.25
C ILE A 344 5.90 -11.82 0.16
N GLU A 345 6.27 -10.54 0.14
CA GLU A 345 5.79 -9.59 -0.86
C GLU A 345 6.93 -8.85 -1.54
N ALA A 346 7.07 -9.00 -2.84
CA ALA A 346 8.03 -8.27 -3.64
C ALA A 346 7.31 -7.54 -4.78
N TYR A 347 7.24 -6.21 -4.71
CA TYR A 347 6.55 -5.38 -5.67
C TYR A 347 7.56 -4.85 -6.70
N GLU A 348 7.43 -5.31 -7.95
CA GLU A 348 8.19 -4.91 -9.15
C GLU A 348 9.53 -5.67 -9.37
N ASN A 349 9.72 -6.25 -10.56
CA ASN A 349 10.90 -7.01 -11.01
C ASN A 349 11.25 -8.26 -10.17
N PHE A 350 10.30 -8.82 -9.43
CA PHE A 350 10.49 -10.09 -8.75
C PHE A 350 10.28 -11.23 -9.75
N GLN A 351 11.36 -11.66 -10.37
CA GLN A 351 11.35 -12.87 -11.19
C GLN A 351 11.30 -14.09 -10.27
N ILE A 352 10.66 -15.13 -10.76
CA ILE A 352 10.75 -16.43 -10.14
C ILE A 352 12.07 -17.05 -10.59
N PRO A 353 12.89 -17.67 -9.73
CA PRO A 353 14.08 -18.39 -10.18
C PRO A 353 13.68 -19.53 -11.13
N SER A 354 14.48 -19.81 -12.17
CA SER A 354 14.25 -20.97 -13.05
C SER A 354 14.26 -22.29 -12.25
N SER A 355 14.99 -22.29 -11.13
CA SER A 355 15.01 -23.37 -10.14
C SER A 355 13.75 -23.46 -9.28
N ILE A 356 12.63 -22.80 -9.62
CA ILE A 356 11.41 -22.88 -8.79
C ILE A 356 10.92 -24.32 -8.67
N GLN A 357 11.05 -25.17 -9.68
CA GLN A 357 10.64 -26.58 -9.58
C GLN A 357 11.41 -27.34 -8.48
N SER A 358 12.66 -26.96 -8.24
CA SER A 358 13.46 -27.47 -7.12
C SER A 358 13.29 -26.66 -5.83
N SER A 359 12.57 -25.53 -5.86
CA SER A 359 12.37 -24.68 -4.70
C SER A 359 11.51 -25.40 -3.65
N PRO A 360 11.80 -25.20 -2.36
CA PRO A 360 11.00 -25.71 -1.25
C PRO A 360 9.56 -25.27 -1.32
N LEU A 361 9.27 -24.12 -1.93
CA LEU A 361 7.91 -23.66 -2.14
C LEU A 361 7.06 -24.66 -2.94
N VAL A 362 7.71 -25.46 -3.78
CA VAL A 362 7.10 -26.41 -4.72
C VAL A 362 7.08 -27.82 -4.17
N GLN A 363 7.97 -28.12 -3.24
CA GLN A 363 7.94 -29.41 -2.56
C GLN A 363 6.70 -29.46 -1.66
N GLY A 364 5.71 -30.27 -2.04
CA GLY A 364 4.40 -30.36 -1.37
C GLY A 364 4.42 -30.68 0.13
N ASN A 365 5.58 -31.03 0.68
CA ASN A 365 5.81 -31.34 2.09
C ASN A 365 6.68 -30.31 2.82
N SER A 366 7.04 -29.19 2.21
CA SER A 366 7.81 -28.16 2.91
C SER A 366 6.96 -27.45 3.96
N LEU A 367 7.55 -27.15 5.11
CA LEU A 367 6.91 -26.34 6.15
C LEU A 367 6.46 -24.97 5.59
N MET A 368 7.27 -24.37 4.73
CA MET A 368 7.03 -23.05 4.15
C MET A 368 5.73 -22.99 3.34
N SER A 369 5.44 -24.02 2.53
CA SER A 369 4.20 -24.06 1.75
C SER A 369 2.97 -24.10 2.67
N SER A 370 3.10 -24.69 3.86
CA SER A 370 2.05 -24.68 4.87
C SER A 370 1.92 -23.36 5.64
N LEU A 371 2.94 -22.50 5.67
CA LEU A 371 2.89 -21.25 6.45
C LEU A 371 2.48 -20.04 5.63
N LEU A 372 2.77 -20.03 4.32
CA LEU A 372 2.52 -18.87 3.48
C LEU A 372 1.03 -18.58 3.29
N THR A 373 0.63 -17.38 3.71
CA THR A 373 -0.73 -16.83 3.57
C THR A 373 -0.83 -15.77 2.48
N SER A 374 0.27 -15.10 2.14
CA SER A 374 0.31 -14.08 1.09
C SER A 374 1.61 -14.11 0.30
N LEU A 375 1.49 -14.16 -1.03
CA LEU A 375 2.60 -14.24 -1.97
C LEU A 375 2.46 -13.21 -3.09
N THR A 376 3.58 -12.57 -3.46
CA THR A 376 3.70 -11.82 -4.72
C THR A 376 4.67 -12.50 -5.66
N ILE A 377 4.26 -12.70 -6.91
CA ILE A 377 5.08 -13.19 -8.01
C ILE A 377 5.15 -12.18 -9.15
N GLY A 378 6.23 -12.21 -9.94
CA GLY A 378 6.35 -11.47 -11.17
C GLY A 378 6.53 -12.36 -12.39
N GLN A 379 7.24 -11.85 -13.40
CA GLN A 379 7.43 -12.54 -14.68
C GLN A 379 8.21 -13.85 -14.45
N PRO A 380 7.73 -14.99 -14.99
CA PRO A 380 8.52 -16.22 -14.98
C PRO A 380 9.78 -16.05 -15.88
N PRO A 381 10.84 -16.83 -15.63
CA PRO A 381 11.94 -16.97 -16.58
C PRO A 381 11.45 -17.43 -17.94
N ALA A 382 12.16 -17.08 -19.01
CA ALA A 382 11.79 -17.41 -20.38
C ALA A 382 11.66 -18.94 -20.63
N ASP A 383 12.39 -19.74 -19.86
CA ASP A 383 12.40 -21.21 -19.91
C ASP A 383 11.33 -21.88 -19.03
N VAL A 384 10.58 -21.13 -18.23
CA VAL A 384 9.58 -21.66 -17.30
C VAL A 384 8.18 -21.22 -17.70
N ALA A 385 7.29 -22.18 -17.94
CA ALA A 385 5.91 -21.89 -18.27
C ALA A 385 5.13 -21.35 -17.05
N THR A 386 4.19 -20.42 -17.27
CA THR A 386 3.34 -19.86 -16.21
C THR A 386 2.55 -20.94 -15.45
N VAL A 387 2.16 -22.04 -16.12
CA VAL A 387 1.47 -23.17 -15.47
C VAL A 387 2.35 -23.87 -14.43
N GLN A 388 3.64 -24.07 -14.72
CA GLN A 388 4.58 -24.70 -13.79
C GLN A 388 4.77 -23.84 -12.53
N VAL A 389 4.79 -22.51 -12.71
CA VAL A 389 4.78 -21.56 -11.59
C VAL A 389 3.51 -21.67 -10.76
N LEU A 390 2.35 -21.80 -11.38
CA LEU A 390 1.09 -21.91 -10.65
C LEU A 390 0.95 -23.26 -9.94
N GLU A 391 1.40 -24.36 -10.57
CA GLU A 391 1.51 -25.69 -9.95
C GLU A 391 2.35 -25.63 -8.68
N ALA A 392 3.53 -25.02 -8.79
CA ALA A 392 4.43 -24.71 -7.71
C ALA A 392 3.74 -23.98 -6.54
N ILE A 393 3.03 -22.89 -6.84
CA ILE A 393 2.31 -22.10 -5.85
C ILE A 393 1.12 -22.87 -5.25
N GLY A 394 0.50 -23.76 -6.02
CA GLY A 394 -0.63 -24.59 -5.57
C GLY A 394 -0.30 -25.55 -4.43
N HIS A 395 0.98 -25.81 -4.18
CA HIS A 395 1.43 -26.53 -2.98
C HIS A 395 1.27 -25.71 -1.69
N CYS A 396 1.13 -24.38 -1.78
CA CYS A 396 0.93 -23.50 -0.64
C CYS A 396 -0.52 -23.55 -0.14
N LYS A 397 -0.85 -24.55 0.70
CA LYS A 397 -2.23 -24.84 1.15
C LYS A 397 -2.89 -23.70 1.92
N ASN A 398 -2.11 -22.84 2.59
CA ASN A 398 -2.65 -21.73 3.37
C ASN A 398 -2.65 -20.40 2.61
N LEU A 399 -2.36 -20.40 1.30
CA LEU A 399 -2.28 -19.19 0.51
C LEU A 399 -3.66 -18.56 0.29
N VAL A 400 -3.93 -17.47 1.01
CA VAL A 400 -5.19 -16.71 0.99
C VAL A 400 -5.11 -15.49 0.06
N SER A 401 -3.91 -14.96 -0.19
CA SER A 401 -3.69 -13.77 -1.02
C SER A 401 -2.56 -14.00 -2.03
N LEU A 402 -2.87 -13.87 -3.32
CA LEU A 402 -1.91 -13.99 -4.41
C LEU A 402 -1.90 -12.70 -5.21
N LYS A 403 -0.69 -12.21 -5.45
CA LYS A 403 -0.44 -11.05 -6.28
C LYS A 403 0.47 -11.43 -7.44
N ILE A 404 0.00 -11.25 -8.67
CA ILE A 404 0.77 -11.48 -9.90
C ILE A 404 1.06 -10.11 -10.52
N GLN A 405 2.33 -9.78 -10.71
CA GLN A 405 2.70 -8.47 -11.20
C GLN A 405 3.96 -8.46 -12.07
N GLU A 406 3.83 -8.02 -13.31
CA GLU A 406 4.97 -7.81 -14.20
C GLU A 406 5.40 -6.34 -14.25
N CYS A 407 6.55 -6.08 -14.85
CA CYS A 407 7.04 -4.71 -15.06
C CYS A 407 6.56 -4.10 -16.35
N PHE A 408 6.37 -4.94 -17.36
CA PHE A 408 5.84 -4.61 -18.65
C PHE A 408 4.91 -5.75 -19.03
N VAL A 409 3.77 -5.42 -19.65
CA VAL A 409 2.86 -6.45 -20.16
C VAL A 409 3.58 -7.08 -21.36
N ASP A 410 4.15 -8.26 -21.16
CA ASP A 410 4.63 -9.06 -22.27
C ASP A 410 3.42 -9.75 -22.91
N PRO A 411 3.07 -9.43 -24.17
CA PRO A 411 1.93 -10.03 -24.82
C PRO A 411 2.03 -11.55 -24.98
N GLU A 412 3.23 -12.13 -24.91
CA GLU A 412 3.47 -13.56 -25.06
C GLU A 412 3.27 -14.31 -23.73
N ILE A 413 3.44 -13.62 -22.61
CA ILE A 413 3.28 -14.19 -21.27
C ILE A 413 1.86 -13.95 -20.78
N ALA A 414 1.06 -15.01 -20.86
CA ALA A 414 -0.31 -15.01 -20.39
C ALA A 414 -0.48 -15.99 -19.22
N TYR A 415 -1.19 -15.53 -18.20
CA TYR A 415 -1.66 -16.39 -17.12
C TYR A 415 -3.06 -16.89 -17.43
N ASP A 416 -3.23 -18.19 -17.31
CA ASP A 416 -4.52 -18.83 -17.52
C ASP A 416 -5.34 -18.77 -16.23
N MET A 417 -6.53 -18.18 -16.30
CA MET A 417 -7.39 -18.01 -15.13
C MET A 417 -7.85 -19.36 -14.55
N ASP A 418 -8.08 -20.37 -15.39
CA ASP A 418 -8.44 -21.72 -14.93
C ASP A 418 -7.29 -22.33 -14.13
N ASN A 419 -6.05 -22.18 -14.59
CA ASN A 419 -4.89 -22.68 -13.87
C ASN A 419 -4.72 -21.97 -12.51
N ILE A 420 -4.91 -20.64 -12.44
CA ILE A 420 -4.82 -19.92 -11.16
C ILE A 420 -5.81 -20.51 -10.14
N LEU A 421 -7.08 -20.66 -10.53
CA LEU A 421 -8.13 -21.16 -9.65
C LEU A 421 -7.96 -22.65 -9.30
N ASN A 422 -7.48 -23.46 -10.24
CA ASN A 422 -7.29 -24.90 -10.01
C ASN A 422 -6.12 -25.20 -9.06
N HIS A 423 -5.04 -24.43 -9.15
CA HIS A 423 -3.86 -24.62 -8.29
C HIS A 423 -4.01 -23.91 -6.94
N CYS A 424 -4.57 -22.69 -6.90
CA CYS A 424 -4.63 -21.87 -5.69
C CYS A 424 -5.96 -22.02 -4.91
N LYS A 425 -6.31 -23.24 -4.50
CA LYS A 425 -7.66 -23.61 -4.01
C LYS A 425 -8.17 -22.85 -2.77
N HIS A 426 -7.29 -22.24 -1.98
CA HIS A 426 -7.64 -21.49 -0.75
C HIS A 426 -7.61 -19.97 -0.95
N LEU A 427 -7.44 -19.51 -2.19
CA LEU A 427 -7.21 -18.12 -2.52
C LEU A 427 -8.49 -17.28 -2.36
N HIS A 428 -8.44 -16.29 -1.48
CA HIS A 428 -9.52 -15.33 -1.23
C HIS A 428 -9.32 -14.00 -1.96
N THR A 429 -8.07 -13.56 -2.13
CA THR A 429 -7.73 -12.30 -2.79
C THR A 429 -6.76 -12.52 -3.93
N LEU A 430 -7.16 -12.14 -5.14
CA LEU A 430 -6.31 -12.16 -6.33
C LEU A 430 -6.08 -10.74 -6.83
N TYR A 431 -4.81 -10.32 -6.85
CA TYR A 431 -4.39 -9.04 -7.41
C TYR A 431 -3.51 -9.26 -8.63
N ILE A 432 -3.87 -8.69 -9.77
CA ILE A 432 -3.14 -8.86 -11.02
C ILE A 432 -2.80 -7.47 -11.55
N LYS A 433 -1.53 -7.24 -11.86
CA LYS A 433 -1.07 -5.93 -12.35
C LYS A 433 -0.09 -6.06 -13.50
N ASP A 434 -0.32 -5.29 -14.57
CA ASP A 434 0.53 -5.29 -15.76
C ASP A 434 0.72 -6.70 -16.36
N VAL A 435 -0.30 -7.57 -16.30
CA VAL A 435 -0.26 -8.98 -16.74
C VAL A 435 -1.42 -9.26 -17.70
N HIS A 436 -1.23 -10.17 -18.64
CA HIS A 436 -2.29 -10.68 -19.51
C HIS A 436 -2.95 -11.94 -18.95
N LEU A 437 -4.29 -11.93 -18.86
CA LEU A 437 -5.09 -13.09 -18.49
C LEU A 437 -5.78 -13.71 -19.70
N LYS A 438 -5.74 -15.04 -19.78
CA LYS A 438 -6.45 -15.79 -20.82
C LYS A 438 -7.30 -16.89 -20.20
N THR A 439 -8.09 -17.52 -21.07
CA THR A 439 -8.89 -18.70 -20.76
C THR A 439 -8.29 -19.92 -21.43
N SER A 440 -8.38 -21.08 -20.79
CA SER A 440 -7.98 -22.34 -21.44
C SER A 440 -9.01 -22.73 -22.48
N SER A 441 -8.59 -22.97 -23.72
CA SER A 441 -9.45 -23.58 -24.73
C SER A 441 -9.84 -25.03 -24.37
N ALA A 442 -8.98 -25.69 -23.59
CA ALA A 442 -9.23 -27.02 -23.05
C ALA A 442 -10.23 -26.93 -21.88
N ARG A 443 -11.45 -27.44 -22.09
CA ARG A 443 -12.49 -27.58 -21.06
C ARG A 443 -12.06 -28.59 -19.99
N LYS A 444 -11.17 -28.20 -19.08
CA LYS A 444 -10.95 -28.93 -17.82
C LYS A 444 -12.18 -28.72 -16.93
N ALA A 445 -12.49 -29.71 -16.10
CA ALA A 445 -13.55 -29.57 -15.11
C ALA A 445 -13.16 -28.46 -14.12
N ILE A 446 -13.84 -27.32 -14.21
CA ILE A 446 -13.60 -26.17 -13.33
C ILE A 446 -14.13 -26.53 -11.95
N LEU A 447 -13.34 -26.25 -10.91
CA LEU A 447 -13.79 -26.35 -9.52
C LEU A 447 -14.98 -25.40 -9.31
N SER A 448 -16.17 -25.97 -9.10
CA SER A 448 -17.29 -25.21 -8.54
C SER A 448 -17.00 -24.89 -7.09
N ASN A 449 -17.23 -23.65 -6.66
CA ASN A 449 -17.10 -23.17 -5.27
C ASN A 449 -15.69 -22.79 -4.80
N HIS A 450 -14.89 -22.21 -5.68
CA HIS A 450 -13.63 -21.58 -5.29
C HIS A 450 -13.87 -20.41 -4.30
N PRO A 451 -13.06 -20.26 -3.22
CA PRO A 451 -13.29 -19.30 -2.13
C PRO A 451 -12.87 -17.85 -2.45
N LEU A 452 -12.73 -17.51 -3.73
CA LEU A 452 -12.25 -16.17 -4.11
C LEU A 452 -13.32 -15.13 -3.78
N LYS A 453 -12.98 -14.18 -2.91
CA LYS A 453 -13.86 -13.07 -2.49
C LYS A 453 -13.53 -11.76 -3.19
N LYS A 454 -12.25 -11.55 -3.52
CA LYS A 454 -11.75 -10.28 -4.06
C LYS A 454 -10.88 -10.47 -5.29
N LEU A 455 -11.26 -9.84 -6.39
CA LEU A 455 -10.50 -9.79 -7.64
C LEU A 455 -10.14 -8.34 -7.98
N LYS A 456 -8.85 -8.05 -8.15
CA LYS A 456 -8.37 -6.73 -8.55
C LYS A 456 -7.42 -6.81 -9.73
N LEU A 457 -7.83 -6.23 -10.85
CA LEU A 457 -7.03 -6.09 -12.05
C LEU A 457 -6.55 -4.64 -12.19
N LYS A 458 -5.25 -4.42 -12.42
CA LYS A 458 -4.68 -3.09 -12.61
C LYS A 458 -3.75 -3.05 -13.81
N ARG A 459 -4.12 -2.33 -14.86
CA ARG A 459 -3.39 -2.27 -16.14
C ARG A 459 -3.12 -3.66 -16.70
N ALA A 460 -4.04 -4.57 -16.40
CA ALA A 460 -4.02 -5.92 -16.92
C ALA A 460 -4.81 -5.95 -18.21
N SER A 461 -4.45 -6.87 -19.09
CA SER A 461 -5.28 -7.24 -20.24
C SER A 461 -5.94 -8.58 -19.97
N PHE A 462 -7.09 -8.83 -20.58
CA PHE A 462 -7.74 -10.13 -20.48
C PHE A 462 -8.43 -10.53 -21.79
N ASP A 463 -8.62 -11.83 -22.00
CA ASP A 463 -9.42 -12.38 -23.10
C ASP A 463 -10.90 -12.52 -22.73
N GLU A 464 -11.74 -12.73 -23.75
CA GLU A 464 -13.13 -13.14 -23.60
C GLU A 464 -13.21 -14.43 -22.78
N GLY A 465 -14.21 -14.50 -21.92
CA GLY A 465 -14.47 -15.67 -21.09
C GLY A 465 -13.76 -15.69 -19.74
N VAL A 466 -12.78 -14.81 -19.48
CA VAL A 466 -12.10 -14.77 -18.16
C VAL A 466 -13.13 -14.54 -17.05
N PHE A 467 -14.07 -13.61 -17.25
CA PHE A 467 -15.16 -13.38 -16.30
C PHE A 467 -16.21 -14.51 -16.30
N ASP A 468 -16.40 -15.25 -17.38
CA ASP A 468 -17.29 -16.42 -17.39
C ASP A 468 -16.76 -17.54 -16.50
N ILE A 469 -15.45 -17.79 -16.53
CA ILE A 469 -14.78 -18.74 -15.63
C ILE A 469 -14.90 -18.28 -14.19
N VAL A 470 -14.58 -17.00 -13.92
CA VAL A 470 -14.70 -16.42 -12.57
C VAL A 470 -16.14 -16.52 -12.05
N SER A 471 -17.14 -16.21 -12.88
CA SER A 471 -18.53 -16.29 -12.49
C SER A 471 -18.97 -17.71 -12.13
N LYS A 472 -18.50 -18.71 -12.90
CA LYS A 472 -18.81 -20.12 -12.67
C LYS A 472 -18.09 -20.68 -11.44
N ALA A 473 -16.82 -20.35 -11.28
CA ALA A 473 -15.95 -20.93 -10.26
C ALA A 473 -16.10 -20.27 -8.88
N CYS A 474 -16.33 -18.95 -8.82
CA CYS A 474 -16.20 -18.15 -7.61
C CYS A 474 -17.56 -17.57 -7.14
N PRO A 475 -18.44 -18.36 -6.51
CA PRO A 475 -19.74 -17.87 -6.05
C PRO A 475 -19.64 -16.87 -4.89
N LEU A 476 -18.53 -16.88 -4.14
CA LEU A 476 -18.29 -15.98 -3.00
C LEU A 476 -17.62 -14.64 -3.38
N LEU A 477 -17.43 -14.38 -4.68
CA LEU A 477 -16.82 -13.14 -5.15
C LEU A 477 -17.78 -11.97 -4.88
N ASP A 478 -17.37 -11.06 -4.00
CA ASP A 478 -18.14 -9.87 -3.59
C ASP A 478 -17.51 -8.55 -4.04
N HIS A 479 -16.22 -8.55 -4.40
CA HIS A 479 -15.47 -7.35 -4.75
C HIS A 479 -14.66 -7.54 -6.03
N VAL A 480 -14.94 -6.69 -7.02
CA VAL A 480 -14.19 -6.63 -8.29
C VAL A 480 -13.73 -5.20 -8.57
N GLU A 481 -12.44 -5.02 -8.83
CA GLU A 481 -11.86 -3.72 -9.18
C GLU A 481 -10.99 -3.82 -10.45
N LEU A 482 -11.37 -3.09 -11.51
CA LEU A 482 -10.69 -3.01 -12.80
C LEU A 482 -10.13 -1.60 -13.02
N LEU A 483 -8.81 -1.44 -12.98
CA LEU A 483 -8.15 -0.13 -13.07
C LEU A 483 -7.23 -0.04 -14.29
N GLY A 484 -7.63 0.68 -15.33
CA GLY A 484 -6.87 0.85 -16.56
C GLY A 484 -6.73 -0.44 -17.35
N CYS A 485 -7.73 -1.33 -17.29
CA CYS A 485 -7.67 -2.64 -17.94
C CYS A 485 -8.19 -2.59 -19.37
N PHE A 486 -7.89 -3.61 -20.18
CA PHE A 486 -8.48 -3.74 -21.51
C PHE A 486 -8.72 -5.19 -21.90
N GLN A 487 -9.73 -5.42 -22.75
CA GLN A 487 -9.94 -6.74 -23.36
C GLN A 487 -9.15 -6.81 -24.68
N ARG A 488 -8.41 -7.90 -24.93
CA ARG A 488 -7.46 -7.96 -26.06
C ARG A 488 -8.04 -8.56 -27.33
N ASP A 489 -8.88 -9.58 -27.18
CA ASP A 489 -9.38 -10.43 -28.26
C ASP A 489 -10.67 -9.93 -28.92
N ARG A 490 -11.36 -8.98 -28.29
CA ARG A 490 -12.52 -8.27 -28.86
C ARG A 490 -12.32 -6.77 -28.93
N ARG A 491 -12.84 -6.17 -29.99
CA ARG A 491 -12.67 -4.75 -30.32
C ARG A 491 -13.95 -3.93 -30.17
N ASP A 492 -15.08 -4.60 -30.39
CA ASP A 492 -16.42 -4.04 -30.37
C ASP A 492 -16.98 -3.94 -28.94
N GLN A 493 -16.63 -4.91 -28.09
CA GLN A 493 -17.24 -5.05 -26.79
C GLN A 493 -16.27 -5.59 -25.74
N VAL A 494 -16.33 -5.02 -24.53
CA VAL A 494 -15.77 -5.64 -23.32
C VAL A 494 -16.88 -6.35 -22.56
N ARG A 495 -16.68 -7.63 -22.20
CA ARG A 495 -17.70 -8.44 -21.49
C ARG A 495 -17.25 -8.74 -20.05
N ILE A 496 -18.00 -8.24 -19.08
CA ILE A 496 -17.83 -8.53 -17.64
C ILE A 496 -19.09 -9.26 -17.18
N LEU A 497 -19.07 -10.59 -17.28
CA LEU A 497 -20.22 -11.43 -16.99
C LEU A 497 -20.03 -12.10 -15.64
N LEU A 498 -20.81 -11.66 -14.67
CA LEU A 498 -20.84 -12.16 -13.29
C LEU A 498 -22.28 -12.49 -12.82
N PRO A 499 -23.12 -13.16 -13.64
CA PRO A 499 -24.56 -13.32 -13.37
C PRO A 499 -24.89 -14.10 -12.09
N ARG A 500 -23.92 -14.78 -11.47
CA ARG A 500 -24.10 -15.56 -10.23
C ARG A 500 -23.70 -14.79 -8.97
N GLN A 501 -23.05 -13.63 -9.11
CA GLN A 501 -22.41 -12.92 -8.00
C GLN A 501 -23.31 -11.82 -7.44
N GLU A 502 -23.35 -11.75 -6.11
CA GLU A 502 -23.91 -10.64 -5.33
C GLU A 502 -22.74 -9.77 -4.83
N LEU A 503 -22.51 -8.64 -5.49
CA LEU A 503 -21.33 -7.84 -5.27
C LEU A 503 -21.57 -6.75 -4.20
N THR A 504 -20.67 -6.62 -3.24
CA THR A 504 -20.58 -5.39 -2.45
C THR A 504 -20.03 -4.25 -3.32
N THR A 505 -19.04 -4.54 -4.17
CA THR A 505 -18.42 -3.50 -5.00
C THR A 505 -18.01 -4.02 -6.36
N LEU A 506 -18.43 -3.31 -7.40
CA LEU A 506 -17.87 -3.41 -8.74
C LEU A 506 -17.31 -2.03 -9.12
N LYS A 507 -15.99 -1.92 -9.20
CA LYS A 507 -15.31 -0.68 -9.56
C LYS A 507 -14.60 -0.84 -10.90
N ILE A 508 -14.94 0.01 -11.85
CA ILE A 508 -14.34 0.06 -13.19
C ILE A 508 -13.80 1.47 -13.40
N GLN A 509 -12.53 1.58 -13.77
CA GLN A 509 -11.91 2.87 -14.03
C GLN A 509 -10.99 2.74 -15.26
N GLY A 510 -11.23 3.53 -16.30
CA GLY A 510 -10.40 3.54 -17.51
C GLY A 510 -10.34 2.21 -18.27
N LEU A 511 -11.48 1.51 -18.40
CA LEU A 511 -11.60 0.26 -19.17
C LEU A 511 -11.60 0.54 -20.68
N ARG A 512 -10.97 -0.34 -21.47
CA ARG A 512 -10.81 -0.18 -22.94
C ARG A 512 -11.04 -1.50 -23.70
N THR A 513 -11.36 -1.41 -24.98
CA THR A 513 -11.45 -2.54 -25.92
C THR A 513 -10.11 -2.84 -26.63
N ARG A 514 -9.09 -1.97 -26.48
CA ARG A 514 -7.77 -2.14 -27.10
C ARG A 514 -6.66 -1.55 -26.23
N GLN A 515 -5.42 -1.95 -26.54
CA GLN A 515 -4.23 -1.34 -25.98
C GLN A 515 -4.17 0.15 -26.37
N TYR A 516 -3.96 0.98 -25.35
CA TYR A 516 -3.95 2.45 -25.32
C TYR A 516 -3.80 3.20 -26.66
N PHE A 517 -4.93 3.44 -27.32
CA PHE A 517 -5.11 4.64 -28.13
C PHE A 517 -5.86 5.67 -27.29
N ALA A 518 -5.24 6.83 -27.04
CA ALA A 518 -5.77 7.85 -26.13
C ALA A 518 -7.14 8.42 -26.56
N GLY A 519 -7.50 8.27 -27.84
CA GLY A 519 -8.79 8.66 -28.41
C GLY A 519 -9.90 7.60 -28.31
N CYS A 520 -9.59 6.34 -28.02
CA CYS A 520 -10.57 5.25 -28.02
C CYS A 520 -11.13 5.03 -26.60
N ARG A 521 -12.12 5.83 -26.20
CA ARG A 521 -12.65 5.90 -24.83
C ARG A 521 -14.07 5.37 -24.74
N ILE A 522 -14.27 4.31 -23.97
CA ILE A 522 -15.60 3.70 -23.81
C ILE A 522 -16.55 4.67 -23.13
N ARG A 523 -17.65 4.99 -23.80
CA ARG A 523 -18.73 5.84 -23.26
C ARG A 523 -20.04 5.10 -23.03
N PHE A 524 -20.22 3.95 -23.66
CA PHE A 524 -21.46 3.17 -23.59
C PHE A 524 -21.30 1.98 -22.66
N PHE A 525 -22.23 1.86 -21.71
CA PHE A 525 -22.24 0.82 -20.71
C PHE A 525 -23.62 0.17 -20.67
N GLN A 526 -23.70 -1.09 -21.09
CA GLN A 526 -24.85 -1.93 -20.87
C GLN A 526 -24.70 -2.59 -19.49
N VAL A 527 -25.50 -2.18 -18.52
CA VAL A 527 -25.51 -2.73 -17.16
C VAL A 527 -26.79 -3.53 -16.98
N ASN A 528 -26.65 -4.86 -16.91
CA ASN A 528 -27.74 -5.82 -17.04
C ASN A 528 -28.55 -5.53 -18.32
N GLN A 529 -29.79 -5.09 -18.18
CA GLN A 529 -30.67 -4.76 -19.30
C GLN A 529 -30.70 -3.26 -19.65
N SER A 530 -30.17 -2.40 -18.78
CA SER A 530 -30.21 -0.94 -18.97
C SER A 530 -28.94 -0.44 -19.65
N TRP A 531 -29.08 0.59 -20.48
CA TRP A 531 -27.96 1.25 -21.14
C TRP A 531 -27.69 2.62 -20.52
N TYR A 532 -26.41 2.93 -20.40
CA TYR A 532 -25.92 4.19 -19.85
C TYR A 532 -24.88 4.81 -20.78
N TYR A 533 -24.92 6.13 -20.89
CA TYR A 533 -23.96 6.93 -21.63
C TYR A 533 -23.22 7.90 -20.71
N MET A 534 -21.90 7.93 -20.83
CA MET A 534 -21.04 8.88 -20.13
C MET A 534 -20.88 10.14 -20.99
N SER A 535 -21.79 11.10 -20.82
CA SER A 535 -21.83 12.33 -21.63
C SER A 535 -20.76 13.35 -21.23
N GLN A 536 -20.47 13.50 -19.94
CA GLN A 536 -19.49 14.44 -19.42
C GLN A 536 -18.44 13.73 -18.56
N TYR A 537 -17.17 14.01 -18.85
CA TYR A 537 -16.05 13.44 -18.13
C TYR A 537 -14.82 14.34 -18.21
N ASP A 538 -14.00 14.29 -17.18
CA ASP A 538 -12.66 14.86 -17.22
C ASP A 538 -11.64 13.76 -17.51
N ILE A 539 -10.69 14.09 -18.38
CA ILE A 539 -9.39 13.43 -18.35
C ILE A 539 -8.52 14.29 -17.46
N ARG A 540 -8.05 13.74 -16.35
CA ARG A 540 -6.98 14.39 -15.61
C ARG A 540 -5.69 14.26 -16.41
N THR A 541 -5.52 15.13 -17.40
CA THR A 541 -4.22 15.39 -18.02
C THR A 541 -3.42 16.16 -17.00
N HIS A 542 -2.43 15.52 -16.38
CA HIS A 542 -1.50 16.24 -15.51
C HIS A 542 -0.90 17.40 -16.31
N LEU A 543 -1.00 18.63 -15.76
CA LEU A 543 -0.29 19.79 -16.29
C LEU A 543 1.18 19.42 -16.45
N VAL A 544 1.69 19.54 -17.68
CA VAL A 544 3.09 19.32 -18.02
C VAL A 544 3.92 20.27 -17.15
N GLY A 545 4.61 19.74 -16.13
CA GLY A 545 5.44 20.53 -15.22
C GLY A 545 5.29 20.20 -13.73
N GLN A 546 4.15 19.68 -13.27
CA GLN A 546 4.03 19.22 -11.88
C GLN A 546 4.63 17.82 -11.74
N LYS A 547 5.80 17.72 -11.09
CA LYS A 547 6.49 16.48 -10.69
C LYS A 547 5.72 15.72 -9.60
N LEU A 548 4.44 15.43 -9.82
CA LEU A 548 3.67 14.58 -8.92
C LEU A 548 3.95 13.10 -9.22
N PRO A 549 4.06 12.22 -8.21
CA PRO A 549 4.30 10.79 -8.36
C PRO A 549 3.11 10.01 -9.00
N PHE A 550 2.16 10.71 -9.62
CA PHE A 550 0.91 10.18 -10.18
C PHE A 550 0.97 9.87 -11.68
N GLN A 551 2.15 9.53 -12.23
CA GLN A 551 2.23 8.85 -13.55
C GLN A 551 1.28 7.63 -13.64
N LYS A 552 0.87 7.07 -12.49
CA LYS A 552 -0.11 5.98 -12.33
C LYS A 552 -1.51 6.24 -12.92
N TYR A 553 -1.92 7.48 -13.19
CA TYR A 553 -3.28 7.82 -13.66
C TYR A 553 -3.31 8.65 -14.95
N ARG A 554 -2.20 8.69 -15.70
CA ARG A 554 -2.18 9.42 -16.97
C ARG A 554 -3.30 8.86 -17.88
N ASN A 555 -4.16 9.74 -18.38
CA ASN A 555 -5.31 9.44 -19.24
C ASN A 555 -6.44 8.63 -18.57
N MET A 556 -6.56 8.65 -17.25
CA MET A 556 -7.72 8.08 -16.56
C MET A 556 -8.91 9.04 -16.59
N GLU A 557 -10.08 8.48 -16.87
CA GLU A 557 -11.34 9.21 -16.93
C GLU A 557 -11.98 9.34 -15.55
N PHE A 558 -12.62 10.48 -15.34
CA PHE A 558 -13.49 10.78 -14.20
C PHE A 558 -14.83 11.22 -14.76
N ALA A 559 -15.86 10.40 -14.57
CA ALA A 559 -17.18 10.72 -15.08
C ALA A 559 -17.86 11.77 -14.18
N HIS A 560 -18.45 12.79 -14.81
CA HIS A 560 -19.31 13.75 -14.13
C HIS A 560 -20.77 13.27 -14.16
N THR A 561 -21.20 12.79 -15.32
CA THR A 561 -22.57 12.34 -15.61
C THR A 561 -22.60 10.92 -16.17
N PHE A 562 -23.69 10.22 -15.87
CA PHE A 562 -24.06 8.94 -16.46
C PHE A 562 -25.56 8.97 -16.69
N ASP A 563 -25.94 9.14 -17.96
CA ASP A 563 -27.33 9.29 -18.36
C ASP A 563 -27.85 7.91 -18.81
N ARG A 564 -29.02 7.52 -18.30
CA ARG A 564 -29.69 6.29 -18.78
C ARG A 564 -30.29 6.58 -20.16
N LEU A 565 -29.99 5.73 -21.13
CA LEU A 565 -30.53 5.85 -22.48
C LEU A 565 -31.97 5.34 -22.55
N GLU A 566 -32.79 5.97 -23.39
CA GLU A 566 -34.16 5.54 -23.67
C GLU A 566 -34.18 4.36 -24.65
N ASP A 567 -35.28 3.58 -24.66
CA ASP A 567 -35.41 2.41 -25.53
C ASP A 567 -35.22 2.76 -27.01
N ARG A 568 -35.69 3.94 -27.42
CA ARG A 568 -35.49 4.47 -28.77
C ARG A 568 -34.00 4.61 -29.10
N ASP A 569 -33.25 5.34 -28.26
CA ASP A 569 -31.81 5.54 -28.44
C ASP A 569 -31.05 4.22 -28.44
N ILE A 570 -31.49 3.26 -27.62
CA ILE A 570 -30.92 1.91 -27.57
C ILE A 570 -31.15 1.16 -28.89
N GLN A 571 -32.34 1.25 -29.51
CA GLN A 571 -32.58 0.61 -30.81
C GLN A 571 -31.72 1.24 -31.90
N GLU A 572 -31.63 2.57 -31.94
CA GLU A 572 -30.79 3.29 -32.89
C GLU A 572 -29.30 2.94 -32.68
N LEU A 573 -28.84 2.88 -31.42
CA LEU A 573 -27.48 2.45 -31.06
C LEU A 573 -27.18 1.01 -31.52
N LYS A 574 -28.11 0.08 -31.32
CA LYS A 574 -27.94 -1.33 -31.71
C LYS A 574 -27.77 -1.49 -33.23
N LEU A 575 -28.43 -0.64 -34.02
CA LEU A 575 -28.27 -0.62 -35.48
C LEU A 575 -26.87 -0.13 -35.90
N LEU A 576 -26.27 0.78 -35.12
CA LEU A 576 -24.94 1.32 -35.37
C LEU A 576 -23.83 0.40 -34.87
N VAL A 577 -24.04 -0.25 -33.73
CA VAL A 577 -23.10 -1.13 -33.02
C VAL A 577 -23.40 -2.60 -33.36
N THR A 578 -23.57 -2.91 -34.64
CA THR A 578 -23.65 -4.32 -35.05
C THR A 578 -22.25 -4.91 -35.15
N THR A 579 -22.16 -6.22 -34.95
CA THR A 579 -20.88 -6.92 -35.07
C THR A 579 -20.32 -6.82 -36.50
N GLU A 580 -21.18 -6.67 -37.51
CA GLU A 580 -20.77 -6.51 -38.91
C GLU A 580 -20.19 -5.11 -39.19
N THR A 581 -20.83 -4.03 -38.71
CA THR A 581 -20.34 -2.66 -38.89
C THR A 581 -19.00 -2.41 -38.18
N LEU A 582 -18.81 -2.99 -36.99
CA LEU A 582 -17.56 -2.86 -36.23
C LEU A 582 -16.44 -3.81 -36.72
N LYS A 583 -16.79 -4.92 -37.38
CA LYS A 583 -15.81 -5.84 -38.01
C LYS A 583 -15.37 -5.39 -39.40
N ALA A 584 -16.19 -4.66 -40.15
CA ALA A 584 -15.92 -4.28 -41.54
C ALA A 584 -14.82 -3.21 -41.71
N TRP A 585 -14.33 -2.64 -40.61
CA TRP A 585 -13.37 -1.53 -40.58
C TRP A 585 -13.79 -0.24 -41.31
N ASP A 586 -15.08 -0.09 -41.63
CA ASP A 586 -15.57 1.01 -42.46
C ASP A 586 -16.18 2.13 -41.60
N ILE A 587 -15.31 3.02 -41.10
CA ILE A 587 -15.74 4.22 -40.36
C ILE A 587 -16.64 5.12 -41.22
N GLU A 588 -16.47 5.08 -42.55
CA GLU A 588 -17.29 5.85 -43.48
C GLU A 588 -18.69 5.26 -43.65
N ALA A 589 -18.88 3.94 -43.48
CA ALA A 589 -20.21 3.36 -43.34
C ALA A 589 -20.90 3.84 -42.05
N VAL A 590 -20.19 3.91 -40.92
CA VAL A 590 -20.76 4.44 -39.66
C VAL A 590 -21.13 5.92 -39.82
N LYS A 591 -20.25 6.73 -40.43
CA LYS A 591 -20.53 8.15 -40.74
C LYS A 591 -21.73 8.30 -41.68
N ARG A 592 -21.83 7.50 -42.74
CA ARG A 592 -22.98 7.51 -43.68
C ARG A 592 -24.29 7.15 -42.99
N ASN A 593 -24.29 6.12 -42.14
CA ASN A 593 -25.47 5.72 -41.39
C ASN A 593 -25.91 6.75 -40.35
N LEU A 594 -25.00 7.57 -39.82
CA LEU A 594 -25.31 8.69 -38.94
C LEU A 594 -25.76 9.95 -39.69
N GLN A 595 -25.44 10.06 -40.98
CA GLN A 595 -25.85 11.16 -41.85
C GLN A 595 -27.20 10.93 -42.53
N THR A 596 -27.81 9.74 -42.42
CA THR A 596 -29.14 9.51 -42.99
C THR A 596 -30.20 10.33 -42.23
N PRO A 597 -31.05 11.12 -42.92
CA PRO A 597 -31.99 12.05 -42.28
C PRO A 597 -33.07 11.40 -41.41
N SER A 598 -33.14 10.06 -41.37
CA SER A 598 -34.03 9.30 -40.49
C SER A 598 -33.51 9.11 -39.06
N THR A 599 -32.22 9.34 -38.79
CA THR A 599 -31.68 9.28 -37.43
C THR A 599 -31.96 10.60 -36.72
N CYS A 600 -32.82 10.56 -35.70
CA CYS A 600 -33.21 11.75 -34.92
C CYS A 600 -32.19 12.10 -33.84
N LEU A 601 -31.00 11.49 -33.91
CA LEU A 601 -29.92 11.68 -32.96
C LEU A 601 -29.28 13.06 -33.15
N ASP A 602 -29.11 13.79 -32.06
CA ASP A 602 -28.33 15.02 -32.06
C ASP A 602 -26.88 14.71 -32.43
N ALA A 603 -26.46 15.15 -33.63
CA ALA A 603 -25.12 14.89 -34.18
C ALA A 603 -23.98 15.42 -33.29
N SER A 604 -24.26 16.35 -32.38
CA SER A 604 -23.29 16.83 -31.38
C SER A 604 -22.98 15.79 -30.29
N PHE A 605 -23.89 14.83 -30.09
CA PHE A 605 -23.83 13.83 -29.03
C PHE A 605 -23.11 12.54 -29.46
N TRP A 606 -23.13 12.24 -30.76
CA TRP A 606 -22.72 10.97 -31.36
C TRP A 606 -21.58 11.14 -32.36
N ASP A 607 -20.39 11.46 -31.87
CA ASP A 607 -19.19 11.41 -32.70
C ASP A 607 -18.98 9.96 -33.20
N PRO A 608 -19.14 9.71 -34.52
CA PRO A 608 -19.02 8.37 -35.13
C PRO A 608 -17.69 7.71 -34.81
N GLU A 609 -16.63 8.51 -34.70
CA GLU A 609 -15.28 8.03 -34.43
C GLU A 609 -15.18 7.52 -32.99
N ASN A 610 -15.78 8.25 -32.03
CA ASN A 610 -15.85 7.78 -30.65
C ASN A 610 -16.60 6.45 -30.55
N LEU A 611 -17.73 6.30 -31.25
CA LEU A 611 -18.49 5.04 -31.22
C LEU A 611 -17.70 3.88 -31.84
N TYR A 612 -17.16 4.11 -33.04
CA TYR A 612 -16.43 3.11 -33.82
C TYR A 612 -15.13 2.65 -33.14
N TYR A 613 -14.36 3.58 -32.59
CA TYR A 613 -13.08 3.24 -31.97
C TYR A 613 -13.18 2.73 -30.54
N SER A 614 -14.22 3.13 -29.82
CA SER A 614 -14.31 2.85 -28.39
C SER A 614 -15.06 1.58 -28.06
N GLY A 615 -16.03 1.18 -28.89
CA GLY A 615 -16.93 0.07 -28.56
C GLY A 615 -17.75 0.36 -27.29
N PHE A 616 -18.25 -0.70 -26.65
CA PHE A 616 -19.06 -0.59 -25.44
C PHE A 616 -18.68 -1.66 -24.39
N VAL A 617 -19.12 -1.47 -23.15
CA VAL A 617 -18.95 -2.46 -22.09
C VAL A 617 -20.29 -3.08 -21.76
N LYS A 618 -20.33 -4.41 -21.73
CA LYS A 618 -21.46 -5.18 -21.21
C LYS A 618 -21.11 -5.76 -19.85
N ILE A 619 -21.90 -5.40 -18.85
CA ILE A 619 -21.75 -5.79 -17.45
C ILE A 619 -23.01 -6.54 -17.05
N GLU A 620 -22.88 -7.77 -16.57
CA GLU A 620 -23.99 -8.54 -16.01
C GLU A 620 -23.63 -9.02 -14.61
N PHE A 621 -24.54 -8.88 -13.65
CA PHE A 621 -24.41 -9.41 -12.29
C PHE A 621 -25.77 -9.67 -11.66
N LYS A 622 -25.83 -10.46 -10.58
CA LYS A 622 -27.09 -10.71 -9.86
C LYS A 622 -27.53 -9.47 -9.07
N SER A 623 -26.62 -8.90 -8.27
CA SER A 623 -26.84 -7.65 -7.54
C SER A 623 -25.51 -6.94 -7.26
N VAL A 624 -25.55 -5.62 -7.03
CA VAL A 624 -24.38 -4.85 -6.58
C VAL A 624 -24.79 -3.72 -5.64
N GLN A 625 -24.09 -3.55 -4.51
CA GLN A 625 -24.33 -2.43 -3.59
C GLN A 625 -23.66 -1.13 -4.08
N HIS A 626 -22.41 -1.23 -4.53
CA HIS A 626 -21.64 -0.08 -5.01
C HIS A 626 -21.07 -0.35 -6.42
N LEU A 627 -21.76 0.15 -7.45
CA LEU A 627 -21.25 0.17 -8.81
C LEU A 627 -20.57 1.51 -9.08
N LEU A 628 -19.24 1.51 -9.18
CA LEU A 628 -18.45 2.69 -9.49
C LEU A 628 -17.88 2.59 -10.89
N ILE A 629 -18.26 3.48 -11.80
CA ILE A 629 -17.69 3.57 -13.14
C ILE A 629 -17.01 4.93 -13.27
N ASN A 630 -15.71 4.94 -13.56
CA ASN A 630 -14.89 6.15 -13.65
C ASN A 630 -15.06 7.08 -12.43
N ASN A 631 -15.08 6.48 -11.23
CA ASN A 631 -15.30 7.11 -9.91
C ASN A 631 -16.68 7.75 -9.67
N LYS A 632 -17.64 7.59 -10.60
CA LYS A 632 -19.03 7.93 -10.34
C LYS A 632 -19.78 6.72 -9.80
N LEU A 633 -20.50 6.90 -8.69
CA LEU A 633 -21.42 5.89 -8.18
C LEU A 633 -22.68 5.87 -9.05
N LEU A 634 -23.00 4.71 -9.64
CA LEU A 634 -24.21 4.49 -10.41
C LEU A 634 -25.27 3.86 -9.49
N LEU A 635 -26.37 4.57 -9.28
CA LEU A 635 -27.50 4.06 -8.50
C LEU A 635 -28.40 3.24 -9.42
N LEU A 636 -28.40 1.93 -9.22
CA LEU A 636 -29.30 1.01 -9.92
C LEU A 636 -30.64 1.03 -9.18
N LYS A 637 -31.72 1.32 -9.91
CA LYS A 637 -33.09 1.30 -9.39
C LYS A 637 -33.71 -0.07 -9.60
#